data_AF-A0A935UWY4-F1
#
_entry.id   AF-A0A935UWY4-F1
#
_cell.length_a   1.000
_cell.length_b   1.000
_cell.length_c   1.000
_cell.angle_alpha   90.00
_cell.angle_beta   90.00
_cell.angle_gamma   90.00
#
_symmetry.space_group_name_H-M   'P 1'
#
loop_
_entity.id
_entity.type
_entity.pdbx_description
1 polymer ?
#
loop_
_entity_poly.entity_id
_entity_poly.type
_entity_poly.pdbx_seq_one_letter_code
_entity_poly.pdbx_strand_id
1 'polypeptide(L)'
;MEVVTSLRYCFESSPCGRAWLEWAGADSLTDIDPGGAYEFLKERSELTGATLERRSLSLRRWHAWMTSPDPAAIAESQVVQVPDAPDVADGIRFAPHGHYEPKRRHPSLTWRHWTYNDWNDRLVEHYLEAGNNSSESMVVTRIPATPDDLAEIVGASPQEAADVVNAFLGSVVKALPYGKSFGGFCLGYDGWSSSSPDRPHFFGMLWFTCLVASGHPTTEGSFEARAQSLLGRKANFQHPGGRALPQLWEDLATWTRGRLENGDPVLEVKLPQPSFRTIIGYSYYLAFPNRADRTALAKLLWEADLVGFEPPVQPVLSALLKAGRAKQFSADFTKDLEYFNERYVNGEDPRDSAFWRAVRHEALTQFTDPSSPTGERTPRTWLLFVEDEQGLRPLIGCNLDSALPEGFKADPFEEPNKWRAYVTGAEGDLDAAWEEAFNNGRLLPVGARKLIAQGLLVLRETRSAEYEVVHGSDLHGCQHALVRSSLLTAFLNAFGGRISQPSIVDGWHEVEACQLRQVDELPVGLDGVTQLLRTMNPPTLALVGGIRTDGAYLFNAKCFPKIRAPGVQSVVVKTEGGPRPCTLATTVPGEWELPNDVKYTRRLVLEASWSFQVGGRTVVRASQSEIRFTHHSLNDQYKGKPKGSYFMESCPDPEVDVGDDAESPLGISTRIPEQSADLLEFDVTARFLGPGLGEMALERRDGFDWLVVGHKKSPDLIVFIGDTARPVPPAQRRSEHKGDQKHWRQAFNAKYKAVRDADGTYLTSNEAPVEVQLALAQYKRHKVEGVELLPATAGRDAD
;
A
#
# COMPACT_ATOMS: atom_id res chain seq x y z
N MET A 1 -0.46 29.00 -16.93
CA MET A 1 -0.39 30.05 -15.89
C MET A 1 -0.69 29.51 -14.50
N GLU A 2 -1.83 28.84 -14.26
CA GLU A 2 -2.19 28.33 -12.92
C GLU A 2 -1.13 27.43 -12.26
N VAL A 3 -0.48 26.53 -13.02
CA VAL A 3 0.59 25.66 -12.51
C VAL A 3 1.81 26.45 -12.01
N VAL A 4 2.17 27.54 -12.69
CA VAL A 4 3.33 28.39 -12.33
C VAL A 4 3.03 29.19 -11.06
N THR A 5 1.81 29.71 -10.95
CA THR A 5 1.33 30.41 -9.75
C THR A 5 1.32 29.48 -8.54
N SER A 6 0.85 28.24 -8.71
CA SER A 6 0.83 27.23 -7.65
C SER A 6 2.24 26.82 -7.20
N LEU A 7 3.17 26.63 -8.14
CA LEU A 7 4.55 26.26 -7.80
C LEU A 7 5.34 27.38 -7.15
N ARG A 8 5.13 28.64 -7.57
CA ARG A 8 5.70 29.81 -6.89
C ARG A 8 5.22 29.88 -5.44
N TYR A 9 3.91 29.75 -5.21
CA TYR A 9 3.33 29.75 -3.87
C TYR A 9 3.90 28.62 -2.98
N CYS A 10 4.03 27.41 -3.52
CA CYS A 10 4.63 26.27 -2.83
C CYS A 10 6.11 26.53 -2.47
N PHE A 11 6.88 27.14 -3.37
CA PHE A 11 8.28 27.48 -3.10
C PHE A 11 8.41 28.58 -2.05
N GLU A 12 7.67 29.68 -2.17
CA GLU A 12 7.61 30.78 -1.18
C GLU A 12 7.20 30.26 0.21
N SER A 13 6.31 29.27 0.26
CA SER A 13 5.86 28.61 1.50
C SER A 13 6.85 27.56 2.05
N SER A 14 7.89 27.20 1.30
CA SER A 14 8.90 26.24 1.75
C SER A 14 9.89 26.88 2.73
N PRO A 15 10.58 26.09 3.60
CA PRO A 15 11.60 26.63 4.48
C PRO A 15 12.71 27.39 3.75
N CYS A 16 13.12 26.93 2.56
CA CYS A 16 14.16 27.58 1.76
C CYS A 16 13.66 28.89 1.13
N GLY A 17 12.43 28.90 0.59
CA GLY A 17 11.83 30.12 0.02
C GLY A 17 11.61 31.20 1.07
N ARG A 18 11.05 30.84 2.24
CA ARG A 18 10.90 31.79 3.37
C ARG A 18 12.24 32.36 3.83
N ALA A 19 13.26 31.51 3.98
CA ALA A 19 14.58 31.96 4.39
C ALA A 19 15.21 32.91 3.35
N TRP A 20 14.97 32.68 2.06
CA TRP A 20 15.49 33.54 1.00
C TRP A 20 14.76 34.89 0.93
N LEU A 21 13.43 34.89 1.08
CA LEU A 21 12.61 36.10 1.19
C LEU A 21 13.01 36.96 2.40
N GLU A 22 13.15 36.34 3.57
CA GLU A 22 13.58 37.01 4.80
C GLU A 22 15.00 37.59 4.66
N TRP A 23 15.92 36.84 4.06
CA TRP A 23 17.29 37.31 3.81
C TRP A 23 17.34 38.47 2.81
N ALA A 24 16.51 38.43 1.77
CA ALA A 24 16.43 39.47 0.74
C ALA A 24 15.60 40.70 1.16
N GLY A 25 14.82 40.61 2.24
CA GLY A 25 13.87 41.65 2.63
C GLY A 25 12.72 41.82 1.63
N ALA A 26 12.26 40.72 1.03
CA ALA A 26 11.25 40.68 -0.03
C ALA A 26 9.97 39.95 0.41
N ASP A 27 8.81 40.42 -0.07
CA ASP A 27 7.51 39.80 0.23
C ASP A 27 7.11 38.71 -0.76
N SER A 28 7.63 38.76 -2.00
CA SER A 28 7.44 37.72 -3.02
C SER A 28 8.73 37.40 -3.75
N LEU A 29 8.79 36.19 -4.32
CA LEU A 29 9.89 35.73 -5.16
C LEU A 29 10.09 36.64 -6.37
N THR A 30 9.05 37.34 -6.86
CA THR A 30 9.19 38.30 -7.97
C THR A 30 10.03 39.52 -7.61
N ASP A 31 10.23 39.79 -6.32
CA ASP A 31 10.94 40.97 -5.81
C ASP A 31 12.39 40.66 -5.41
N ILE A 32 12.81 39.39 -5.50
CA ILE A 32 14.17 38.96 -5.19
C ILE A 32 15.10 39.18 -6.39
N ASP A 33 16.33 39.68 -6.17
CA ASP A 33 17.40 39.58 -7.16
C ASP A 33 17.99 38.16 -7.17
N PRO A 34 17.78 37.35 -8.24
CA PRO A 34 18.35 36.02 -8.32
C PRO A 34 19.88 36.01 -8.26
N GLY A 35 20.55 37.12 -8.59
CA GLY A 35 22.00 37.29 -8.43
C GLY A 35 22.50 37.05 -6.99
N GLY A 36 21.66 37.33 -5.99
CA GLY A 36 21.97 37.14 -4.57
C GLY A 36 21.97 35.69 -4.07
N ALA A 37 21.56 34.71 -4.90
CA ALA A 37 21.39 33.32 -4.46
C ALA A 37 22.68 32.67 -3.89
N TYR A 38 23.86 33.10 -4.37
CA TYR A 38 25.14 32.59 -3.85
C TYR A 38 25.43 33.11 -2.45
N GLU A 39 25.31 34.43 -2.22
CA GLU A 39 25.53 35.02 -0.90
C GLU A 39 24.46 34.57 0.11
N PHE A 40 23.20 34.44 -0.32
CA PHE A 40 22.13 33.84 0.49
C PHE A 40 22.53 32.45 1.01
N LEU A 41 22.94 31.54 0.12
CA LEU A 41 23.31 30.19 0.52
C LEU A 41 24.59 30.17 1.35
N LYS A 42 25.55 31.07 1.08
CA LYS A 42 26.80 31.18 1.83
C LYS A 42 26.56 31.67 3.27
N GLU A 43 25.59 32.55 3.48
CA GLU A 43 25.26 33.10 4.80
C GLU A 43 24.24 32.27 5.58
N ARG A 44 23.32 31.58 4.88
CA ARG A 44 22.19 30.87 5.49
C ARG A 44 22.28 29.34 5.40
N SER A 45 23.40 28.78 4.94
CA SER A 45 23.62 27.32 4.89
C SER A 45 25.06 26.92 5.19
N GLU A 46 25.28 25.62 5.42
CA GLU A 46 26.61 25.02 5.64
C GLU A 46 27.33 24.64 4.33
N LEU A 47 26.78 25.03 3.17
CA LEU A 47 27.30 24.64 1.87
C LEU A 47 28.61 25.37 1.54
N THR A 48 29.59 24.62 1.01
CA THR A 48 30.89 25.15 0.62
C THR A 48 31.32 24.65 -0.77
N GLY A 49 32.30 25.33 -1.36
CA GLY A 49 32.94 24.95 -2.63
C GLY A 49 31.97 24.78 -3.81
N ALA A 50 32.23 23.78 -4.65
CA ALA A 50 31.44 23.51 -5.86
C ALA A 50 29.95 23.20 -5.57
N THR A 51 29.62 22.72 -4.36
CA THR A 51 28.22 22.45 -3.99
C THR A 51 27.45 23.74 -3.78
N LEU A 52 28.06 24.76 -3.16
CA LEU A 52 27.47 26.09 -2.99
C LEU A 52 27.19 26.74 -4.35
N GLU A 53 28.16 26.68 -5.27
CA GLU A 53 28.02 27.20 -6.64
C GLU A 53 26.87 26.51 -7.39
N ARG A 54 26.86 25.18 -7.39
CA ARG A 54 25.81 24.40 -8.07
C ARG A 54 24.41 24.69 -7.51
N ARG A 55 24.27 24.81 -6.19
CA ARG A 55 22.98 25.10 -5.55
C ARG A 55 22.54 26.54 -5.78
N SER A 56 23.45 27.50 -5.83
CA SER A 56 23.14 28.88 -6.21
C SER A 56 22.61 28.97 -7.65
N LEU A 57 23.14 28.13 -8.55
CA LEU A 57 22.67 28.06 -9.93
C LEU A 57 21.27 27.42 -10.02
N SER A 58 21.01 26.38 -9.22
CA SER A 58 19.67 25.80 -9.11
C SER A 58 18.63 26.81 -8.64
N LEU A 59 18.92 27.58 -7.59
CA LEU A 59 18.02 28.62 -7.08
C LEU A 59 17.74 29.71 -8.13
N ARG A 60 18.77 30.15 -8.86
CA ARG A 60 18.60 31.11 -9.97
C ARG A 60 17.69 30.58 -11.07
N ARG A 61 17.83 29.31 -11.43
CA ARG A 61 16.98 28.66 -12.45
C ARG A 61 15.54 28.54 -11.99
N TRP A 62 15.34 28.12 -10.74
CA TRP A 62 14.02 28.03 -10.12
C TRP A 62 13.32 29.39 -10.09
N HIS A 63 14.04 30.43 -9.66
CA HIS A 63 13.55 31.80 -9.70
C HIS A 63 13.12 32.22 -11.11
N ALA A 64 14.02 32.08 -12.11
CA ALA A 64 13.72 32.44 -13.50
C ALA A 64 12.49 31.70 -14.04
N TRP A 65 12.35 30.42 -13.71
CA TRP A 65 11.22 29.61 -14.15
C TRP A 65 9.88 30.03 -13.50
N MET A 66 9.89 30.33 -12.19
CA MET A 66 8.69 30.71 -11.44
C MET A 66 8.26 32.17 -11.63
N THR A 67 9.17 33.03 -12.11
CA THR A 67 8.90 34.47 -12.33
C THR A 67 8.69 34.82 -13.81
N SER A 68 8.96 33.89 -14.73
CA SER A 68 8.75 34.14 -16.16
C SER A 68 7.27 34.18 -16.54
N PRO A 69 6.84 35.15 -17.37
CA PRO A 69 5.51 35.13 -17.99
C PRO A 69 5.36 34.00 -19.02
N ASP A 70 6.47 33.45 -19.54
CA ASP A 70 6.50 32.29 -20.44
C ASP A 70 7.61 31.31 -20.01
N PRO A 71 7.29 30.31 -19.18
CA PRO A 71 8.26 29.31 -18.70
C PRO A 71 8.73 28.36 -19.81
N ALA A 72 7.96 28.20 -20.90
CA ALA A 72 8.28 27.31 -22.00
C ALA A 72 9.43 27.87 -22.85
N ALA A 73 9.46 29.19 -23.07
CA ALA A 73 10.53 29.87 -23.80
C ALA A 73 11.91 29.82 -23.09
N ILE A 74 11.93 29.70 -21.75
CA ILE A 74 13.19 29.58 -20.99
C ILE A 74 13.78 28.17 -21.10
N ALA A 75 12.93 27.14 -21.22
CA ALA A 75 13.38 25.77 -21.44
C ALA A 75 14.04 25.58 -22.82
N GLU A 76 13.63 26.36 -23.83
CA GLU A 76 14.15 26.27 -25.21
C GLU A 76 15.37 27.17 -25.49
N SER A 77 15.51 28.31 -24.80
CA SER A 77 16.57 29.31 -25.09
C SER A 77 17.92 29.05 -24.42
N GLN A 78 18.04 28.07 -23.52
CA GLN A 78 19.29 27.81 -22.77
C GLN A 78 20.07 26.57 -23.26
N VAL A 79 20.23 26.46 -24.57
CA VAL A 79 21.30 25.67 -25.18
C VAL A 79 22.32 26.66 -25.76
N VAL A 80 23.60 26.44 -25.43
CA VAL A 80 24.86 26.93 -26.04
C VAL A 80 25.73 27.97 -25.25
N GLN A 81 27.00 27.56 -25.08
CA GLN A 81 28.29 28.25 -24.86
C GLN A 81 28.86 28.42 -23.43
N VAL A 82 29.85 27.57 -23.14
CA VAL A 82 30.93 27.79 -22.16
C VAL A 82 31.98 28.70 -22.85
N PRO A 83 32.48 29.78 -22.21
CA PRO A 83 33.54 30.60 -22.78
C PRO A 83 34.90 29.89 -22.76
N ASP A 84 35.70 30.16 -23.77
CA ASP A 84 37.03 29.61 -24.04
C ASP A 84 37.97 29.58 -22.81
N ALA A 85 38.60 28.44 -22.59
CA ALA A 85 39.79 28.29 -21.75
C ALA A 85 41.06 28.37 -22.63
N PRO A 86 42.17 28.96 -22.14
CA PRO A 86 43.33 29.27 -22.98
C PRO A 86 44.19 28.05 -23.30
N ASP A 87 44.83 28.15 -24.46
CA ASP A 87 45.87 27.29 -25.03
C ASP A 87 46.85 26.69 -24.00
N VAL A 88 46.98 25.35 -24.02
CA VAL A 88 48.24 24.67 -23.72
C VAL A 88 48.44 23.55 -24.72
N ALA A 89 49.55 23.65 -25.45
CA ALA A 89 50.00 22.76 -26.50
C ALA A 89 50.55 21.42 -25.98
N ASP A 90 50.65 20.51 -26.95
CA ASP A 90 51.43 19.26 -27.02
C ASP A 90 50.84 17.95 -26.46
N GLY A 91 50.55 17.04 -27.41
CA GLY A 91 50.63 15.60 -27.17
C GLY A 91 49.57 14.75 -27.86
N ILE A 92 49.57 14.67 -29.18
CA ILE A 92 48.78 13.68 -29.94
C ILE A 92 49.15 12.26 -29.49
N ARG A 93 48.18 11.55 -28.89
CA ARG A 93 48.08 10.08 -28.93
C ARG A 93 46.64 9.71 -29.29
N PHE A 94 46.50 8.93 -30.36
CA PHE A 94 45.22 8.38 -30.81
C PHE A 94 44.60 7.53 -29.69
N ALA A 95 43.39 7.89 -29.25
CA ALA A 95 42.58 7.11 -28.33
C ALA A 95 41.57 6.22 -29.10
N PRO A 96 41.32 4.97 -28.66
CA PRO A 96 40.31 4.09 -29.24
C PRO A 96 38.90 4.55 -28.86
N HIS A 97 37.95 4.24 -29.75
CA HIS A 97 36.54 4.60 -29.74
C HIS A 97 35.89 4.94 -28.37
N GLY A 98 35.60 6.23 -28.20
CA GLY A 98 34.38 6.83 -27.63
C GLY A 98 33.78 6.22 -26.37
N HIS A 99 33.98 6.92 -25.25
CA HIS A 99 33.09 6.89 -24.09
C HIS A 99 31.62 7.05 -24.51
N TYR A 100 30.75 6.18 -23.99
CA TYR A 100 29.30 6.25 -24.13
C TYR A 100 28.78 7.44 -23.31
N GLU A 101 28.53 8.58 -23.95
CA GLU A 101 27.69 9.64 -23.38
C GLU A 101 26.22 9.38 -23.74
N PRO A 102 25.29 9.33 -22.78
CA PRO A 102 23.88 9.21 -23.06
C PRO A 102 23.38 10.50 -23.71
N LYS A 103 23.20 10.48 -25.03
CA LYS A 103 22.60 11.59 -25.78
C LYS A 103 21.13 11.75 -25.37
N ARG A 104 20.81 12.89 -24.76
CA ARG A 104 19.42 13.37 -24.63
C ARG A 104 18.78 13.42 -26.03
N ARG A 105 17.56 12.89 -26.15
CA ARG A 105 16.81 12.70 -27.41
C ARG A 105 16.78 13.95 -28.30
N HIS A 106 16.91 13.73 -29.61
CA HIS A 106 16.28 14.60 -30.61
C HIS A 106 14.80 14.17 -30.75
N PRO A 107 13.81 15.01 -30.40
CA PRO A 107 12.39 14.65 -30.42
C PRO A 107 11.76 14.48 -31.81
N SER A 108 12.56 14.36 -32.89
CA SER A 108 12.08 14.43 -34.28
C SER A 108 12.27 13.14 -35.12
N LEU A 109 12.83 12.06 -34.57
CA LEU A 109 13.06 10.82 -35.33
C LEU A 109 11.99 9.77 -35.07
N THR A 110 11.23 9.44 -36.12
CA THR A 110 10.26 8.34 -36.13
C THR A 110 10.97 6.99 -35.96
N TRP A 111 10.29 6.00 -35.35
CA TRP A 111 10.83 4.64 -35.10
C TRP A 111 11.41 3.95 -36.34
N ARG A 112 10.98 4.38 -37.53
CA ARG A 112 11.49 3.93 -38.84
C ARG A 112 12.99 4.19 -39.04
N HIS A 113 13.57 5.15 -38.31
CA HIS A 113 14.97 5.58 -38.45
C HIS A 113 15.83 5.26 -37.23
N TRP A 114 15.27 4.56 -36.24
CA TRP A 114 15.98 4.24 -35.01
C TRP A 114 17.14 3.28 -35.26
N THR A 115 18.28 3.59 -34.64
CA THR A 115 19.42 2.69 -34.54
C THR A 115 19.10 1.56 -33.55
N TYR A 116 19.93 0.52 -33.53
CA TYR A 116 19.78 -0.54 -32.53
C TYR A 116 19.81 -0.02 -31.09
N ASN A 117 20.64 0.99 -30.80
CA ASN A 117 20.74 1.57 -29.46
C ASN A 117 19.45 2.31 -29.07
N ASP A 118 18.82 3.02 -30.02
CA ASP A 118 17.54 3.68 -29.78
C ASP A 118 16.44 2.65 -29.46
N TRP A 119 16.41 1.53 -30.18
CA TRP A 119 15.53 0.40 -29.88
C TRP A 119 15.82 -0.21 -28.51
N ASN A 120 17.09 -0.47 -28.19
CA ASN A 120 17.51 -1.02 -26.91
C ASN A 120 17.05 -0.13 -25.75
N ASP A 121 17.31 1.18 -25.84
CA ASP A 121 16.97 2.15 -24.81
C ASP A 121 15.46 2.26 -24.62
N ARG A 122 14.68 2.24 -25.71
CA ARG A 122 13.22 2.26 -25.62
C ARG A 122 12.67 1.01 -24.94
N LEU A 123 13.23 -0.15 -25.25
CA LEU A 123 12.82 -1.42 -24.63
C LEU A 123 13.19 -1.45 -23.14
N VAL A 124 14.39 -0.98 -22.76
CA VAL A 124 14.79 -0.85 -21.34
C VAL A 124 13.84 0.09 -20.60
N GLU A 125 13.56 1.27 -21.15
CA GLU A 125 12.63 2.25 -20.57
C GLU A 125 11.22 1.66 -20.39
N HIS A 126 10.73 0.88 -21.36
CA HIS A 126 9.38 0.31 -21.28
C HIS A 126 9.26 -0.84 -20.27
N TYR A 127 10.23 -1.77 -20.25
CA TYR A 127 10.11 -2.98 -19.43
C TYR A 127 10.81 -2.90 -18.08
N LEU A 128 11.90 -2.14 -17.98
CA LEU A 128 12.79 -2.17 -16.82
C LEU A 128 12.73 -0.90 -15.99
N GLU A 129 12.19 0.21 -16.51
CA GLU A 129 12.06 1.44 -15.73
C GLU A 129 10.65 1.59 -15.17
N ALA A 130 10.57 2.02 -13.91
CA ALA A 130 9.32 2.34 -13.25
C ALA A 130 8.74 3.65 -13.83
N GLY A 131 8.13 3.58 -15.02
CA GLY A 131 7.36 4.70 -15.58
C GLY A 131 6.08 4.99 -14.80
N ASN A 132 5.32 6.01 -15.22
CA ASN A 132 4.00 6.39 -14.63
C ASN A 132 2.93 5.26 -14.64
N ASN A 133 3.24 4.09 -15.20
CA ASN A 133 2.42 2.90 -15.05
C ASN A 133 2.73 2.23 -13.71
N SER A 134 2.01 2.68 -12.70
CA SER A 134 1.90 2.10 -11.36
C SER A 134 1.33 0.67 -11.40
N SER A 135 2.08 -0.29 -11.92
CA SER A 135 1.86 -1.68 -11.51
C SER A 135 2.46 -1.85 -10.12
N GLU A 136 1.69 -2.31 -9.14
CA GLU A 136 2.12 -2.54 -7.76
C GLU A 136 3.33 -3.51 -7.61
N SER A 137 3.77 -4.15 -8.71
CA SER A 137 4.91 -5.05 -8.75
C SER A 137 6.19 -4.33 -9.16
N MET A 138 7.13 -4.20 -8.24
CA MET A 138 8.52 -3.76 -8.50
C MET A 138 9.37 -4.81 -9.25
N VAL A 139 8.74 -5.88 -9.74
CA VAL A 139 9.40 -7.07 -10.30
C VAL A 139 8.84 -7.41 -11.68
N VAL A 140 9.73 -7.56 -12.65
CA VAL A 140 9.46 -8.06 -14.00
C VAL A 140 9.57 -9.59 -13.99
N THR A 141 8.45 -10.26 -14.25
CA THR A 141 8.37 -11.73 -14.27
C THR A 141 7.98 -12.30 -15.63
N ARG A 142 7.67 -11.43 -16.61
CA ARG A 142 7.28 -11.76 -17.98
C ARG A 142 7.69 -10.62 -18.91
N ILE A 143 8.05 -10.96 -20.16
CA ILE A 143 8.34 -10.02 -21.23
C ILE A 143 7.53 -10.48 -22.46
N PRO A 144 6.29 -9.99 -22.64
CA PRO A 144 5.52 -10.22 -23.86
C PRO A 144 6.31 -9.70 -25.06
N ALA A 145 6.65 -10.58 -25.99
CA ALA A 145 7.46 -10.22 -27.15
C ALA A 145 6.74 -10.65 -28.43
N THR A 146 5.69 -9.91 -28.79
CA THR A 146 4.96 -10.07 -30.05
C THR A 146 5.11 -8.83 -30.94
N PRO A 147 4.77 -8.94 -32.24
CA PRO A 147 4.73 -7.77 -33.12
C PRO A 147 3.86 -6.63 -32.61
N ASP A 148 2.72 -6.96 -32.01
CA ASP A 148 1.74 -5.99 -31.53
C ASP A 148 2.28 -5.28 -30.27
N ASP A 149 2.94 -6.02 -29.36
CA ASP A 149 3.60 -5.43 -28.18
C ASP A 149 4.67 -4.42 -28.61
N LEU A 150 5.46 -4.73 -29.64
CA LEU A 150 6.49 -3.82 -30.14
C LEU A 150 5.88 -2.55 -30.77
N ALA A 151 4.74 -2.67 -31.47
CA ALA A 151 4.00 -1.54 -32.00
C ALA A 151 3.48 -0.63 -30.88
N GLU A 152 2.90 -1.22 -29.83
CA GLU A 152 2.44 -0.50 -28.64
C GLU A 152 3.59 0.27 -27.97
N ILE A 153 4.76 -0.36 -27.80
CA ILE A 153 5.94 0.25 -27.19
C ILE A 153 6.37 1.52 -27.92
N VAL A 154 6.26 1.56 -29.24
CA VAL A 154 6.65 2.75 -30.03
C VAL A 154 5.49 3.70 -30.31
N GLY A 155 4.30 3.41 -29.78
CA GLY A 155 3.09 4.20 -30.02
C GLY A 155 2.57 4.12 -31.47
N ALA A 156 2.91 3.05 -32.19
CA ALA A 156 2.40 2.78 -33.54
C ALA A 156 1.04 2.07 -33.49
N SER A 157 0.28 2.13 -34.58
CA SER A 157 -0.99 1.42 -34.65
C SER A 157 -0.79 -0.09 -34.83
N PRO A 158 -1.75 -0.96 -34.43
CA PRO A 158 -1.65 -2.40 -34.65
C PRO A 158 -1.48 -2.80 -36.13
N GLN A 159 -1.96 -1.97 -37.06
CA GLN A 159 -1.78 -2.19 -38.51
C GLN A 159 -0.32 -2.00 -38.95
N GLU A 160 0.47 -1.21 -38.23
CA GLU A 160 1.89 -0.97 -38.51
C GLU A 160 2.81 -2.02 -37.86
N ALA A 161 2.27 -2.99 -37.09
CA ALA A 161 3.06 -3.94 -36.31
C ALA A 161 4.09 -4.73 -37.14
N ALA A 162 3.75 -5.12 -38.36
CA ALA A 162 4.67 -5.80 -39.26
C ALA A 162 5.86 -4.91 -39.65
N ASP A 163 5.60 -3.63 -39.96
CA ASP A 163 6.64 -2.68 -40.36
C ASP A 163 7.55 -2.33 -39.17
N VAL A 164 6.96 -2.17 -37.98
CA VAL A 164 7.69 -1.94 -36.73
C VAL A 164 8.67 -3.08 -36.45
N VAL A 165 8.21 -4.33 -36.54
CA VAL A 165 9.07 -5.52 -36.36
C VAL A 165 10.16 -5.57 -37.43
N ASN A 166 9.83 -5.31 -38.70
CA ASN A 166 10.82 -5.30 -39.78
C ASN A 166 11.90 -4.24 -39.56
N ALA A 167 11.54 -3.04 -39.08
CA ALA A 167 12.48 -1.98 -38.77
C ALA A 167 13.41 -2.38 -37.61
N PHE A 168 12.85 -2.93 -36.54
CA PHE A 168 13.61 -3.44 -35.40
C PHE A 168 14.57 -4.57 -35.82
N LEU A 169 14.08 -5.60 -36.52
CA LEU A 169 14.90 -6.70 -37.03
C LEU A 169 16.00 -6.21 -37.98
N GLY A 170 15.67 -5.24 -38.84
CA GLY A 170 16.65 -4.58 -39.70
C GLY A 170 17.77 -3.91 -38.90
N SER A 171 17.45 -3.28 -37.77
CA SER A 171 18.45 -2.70 -36.86
C SER A 171 19.31 -3.78 -36.18
N VAL A 172 18.71 -4.89 -35.75
CA VAL A 172 19.40 -6.05 -35.14
C VAL A 172 20.40 -6.67 -36.11
N VAL A 173 19.98 -6.92 -37.35
CA VAL A 173 20.83 -7.50 -38.39
C VAL A 173 22.00 -6.56 -38.72
N LYS A 174 21.75 -5.25 -38.82
CA LYS A 174 22.80 -4.24 -39.07
C LYS A 174 23.78 -4.12 -37.91
N ALA A 175 23.32 -4.23 -36.66
CA ALA A 175 24.15 -4.08 -35.48
C ALA A 175 25.12 -5.24 -35.26
N LEU A 176 24.75 -6.46 -35.68
CA LEU A 176 25.57 -7.65 -35.50
C LEU A 176 26.68 -7.72 -36.59
N PRO A 177 27.96 -7.47 -36.26
CA PRO A 177 29.03 -7.40 -37.26
C PRO A 177 29.27 -8.72 -38.00
N TYR A 178 29.79 -8.66 -39.22
CA TYR A 178 30.25 -9.86 -39.92
C TYR A 178 31.39 -10.52 -39.15
N GLY A 179 31.27 -11.82 -38.85
CA GLY A 179 32.28 -12.60 -38.14
C GLY A 179 32.15 -12.62 -36.61
N LYS A 180 31.27 -11.81 -35.99
CA LYS A 180 30.91 -11.95 -34.58
C LYS A 180 29.68 -12.84 -34.42
N SER A 181 29.70 -13.75 -33.43
CA SER A 181 28.50 -14.51 -33.05
C SER A 181 27.52 -13.63 -32.28
N PHE A 182 26.25 -14.06 -32.20
CA PHE A 182 25.24 -13.38 -31.38
C PHE A 182 25.72 -13.24 -29.93
N GLY A 183 26.18 -14.34 -29.33
CA GLY A 183 26.75 -14.32 -27.98
C GLY A 183 27.99 -13.43 -27.86
N GLY A 184 28.86 -13.41 -28.87
CA GLY A 184 30.06 -12.58 -28.88
C GLY A 184 29.81 -11.07 -29.05
N PHE A 185 28.69 -10.68 -29.67
CA PHE A 185 28.23 -9.29 -29.67
C PHE A 185 27.74 -8.90 -28.28
N CYS A 186 26.80 -9.67 -27.70
CA CYS A 186 26.18 -9.33 -26.42
C CYS A 186 27.15 -9.41 -25.22
N LEU A 187 28.09 -10.36 -25.23
CA LEU A 187 29.12 -10.49 -24.18
C LEU A 187 30.33 -9.56 -24.39
N GLY A 188 30.33 -8.77 -25.47
CA GLY A 188 31.31 -7.71 -25.69
C GLY A 188 31.02 -6.54 -24.76
N TYR A 189 31.20 -6.74 -23.45
CA TYR A 189 30.76 -5.77 -22.46
C TYR A 189 31.47 -4.41 -22.56
N ASP A 190 32.64 -4.31 -23.19
CA ASP A 190 33.30 -3.04 -23.55
C ASP A 190 33.27 -1.98 -22.42
N GLY A 191 33.51 -2.41 -21.17
CA GLY A 191 33.50 -1.55 -19.97
C GLY A 191 32.22 -1.61 -19.12
N TRP A 192 31.17 -2.28 -19.60
CA TRP A 192 29.94 -2.55 -18.85
C TRP A 192 30.12 -3.76 -17.90
N SER A 193 29.37 -3.76 -16.80
CA SER A 193 29.24 -4.90 -15.88
C SER A 193 27.87 -4.87 -15.22
N SER A 194 27.50 -5.95 -14.52
CA SER A 194 26.25 -5.99 -13.74
C SER A 194 26.20 -4.98 -12.59
N SER A 195 27.31 -4.31 -12.24
CA SER A 195 27.34 -3.21 -11.28
C SER A 195 27.39 -1.82 -11.94
N SER A 196 27.38 -1.75 -13.28
CA SER A 196 27.47 -0.49 -14.00
C SER A 196 26.22 0.38 -13.76
N PRO A 197 26.37 1.72 -13.62
CA PRO A 197 25.21 2.62 -13.61
C PRO A 197 24.50 2.70 -14.97
N ASP A 198 25.20 2.37 -16.05
CA ASP A 198 24.68 2.47 -17.42
C ASP A 198 23.74 1.30 -17.78
N ARG A 199 22.78 1.59 -18.66
CA ARG A 199 21.84 0.60 -19.19
C ARG A 199 22.60 -0.49 -19.97
N PRO A 200 22.14 -1.77 -19.91
CA PRO A 200 22.74 -2.84 -20.69
C PRO A 200 22.53 -2.60 -22.20
N HIS A 201 23.61 -2.63 -22.98
CA HIS A 201 23.54 -2.43 -24.43
C HIS A 201 22.90 -3.62 -25.18
N PHE A 202 22.69 -4.76 -24.52
CA PHE A 202 22.26 -6.02 -25.15
C PHE A 202 20.80 -6.38 -24.89
N PHE A 203 20.02 -5.55 -24.18
CA PHE A 203 18.63 -5.87 -23.84
C PHE A 203 17.74 -6.04 -25.08
N GLY A 204 17.94 -5.23 -26.12
CA GLY A 204 17.25 -5.40 -27.41
C GLY A 204 17.52 -6.77 -28.05
N MET A 205 18.73 -7.33 -27.86
CA MET A 205 19.04 -8.69 -28.34
C MET A 205 18.31 -9.75 -27.49
N LEU A 206 18.21 -9.56 -26.16
CA LEU A 206 17.42 -10.43 -25.30
C LEU A 206 15.94 -10.41 -25.68
N TRP A 207 15.36 -9.24 -25.93
CA TRP A 207 13.98 -9.10 -26.40
C TRP A 207 13.78 -9.79 -27.75
N PHE A 208 14.73 -9.67 -28.69
CA PHE A 208 14.71 -10.44 -29.94
C PHE A 208 14.63 -11.96 -29.67
N THR A 209 15.39 -12.50 -28.70
CA THR A 209 15.26 -13.92 -28.37
C THR A 209 13.90 -14.29 -27.76
N CYS A 210 13.27 -13.38 -27.02
CA CYS A 210 11.89 -13.55 -26.56
C CYS A 210 10.90 -13.56 -27.74
N LEU A 211 11.07 -12.69 -28.74
CA LEU A 211 10.25 -12.67 -29.95
C LEU A 211 10.34 -13.98 -30.74
N VAL A 212 11.53 -14.55 -30.88
CA VAL A 212 11.71 -15.85 -31.53
C VAL A 212 11.10 -16.99 -30.69
N ALA A 213 11.26 -16.91 -29.38
CA ALA A 213 10.73 -17.90 -28.44
C ALA A 213 9.19 -17.86 -28.34
N SER A 214 8.58 -16.69 -28.50
CA SER A 214 7.12 -16.52 -28.59
C SER A 214 6.53 -17.05 -29.90
N GLY A 215 7.36 -17.53 -30.83
CA GLY A 215 6.93 -18.18 -32.06
C GLY A 215 6.95 -17.30 -33.30
N HIS A 216 7.63 -16.14 -33.28
CA HIS A 216 7.80 -15.32 -34.48
C HIS A 216 9.06 -15.71 -35.28
N PRO A 217 9.00 -15.78 -36.63
CA PRO A 217 7.80 -15.72 -37.45
C PRO A 217 6.96 -16.99 -37.27
N THR A 218 5.66 -16.92 -37.56
CA THR A 218 4.66 -17.98 -37.29
C THR A 218 4.87 -19.29 -38.07
N THR A 219 5.99 -19.44 -38.76
CA THR A 219 6.37 -20.67 -39.48
C THR A 219 6.75 -21.78 -38.51
N GLU A 220 6.31 -23.01 -38.81
CA GLU A 220 6.75 -24.21 -38.10
C GLU A 220 8.28 -24.37 -38.15
N GLY A 221 8.87 -24.76 -37.03
CA GLY A 221 10.32 -24.96 -36.92
C GLY A 221 10.85 -24.86 -35.49
N SER A 222 12.10 -25.25 -35.29
CA SER A 222 12.80 -25.04 -34.03
C SER A 222 13.09 -23.55 -33.80
N PHE A 223 13.37 -23.16 -32.55
CA PHE A 223 13.85 -21.82 -32.21
C PHE A 223 15.03 -21.39 -33.11
N GLU A 224 15.98 -22.30 -33.36
CA GLU A 224 17.15 -22.04 -34.19
C GLU A 224 16.76 -21.78 -35.65
N ALA A 225 15.80 -22.54 -36.19
CA ALA A 225 15.32 -22.34 -37.56
C ALA A 225 14.64 -20.97 -37.73
N ARG A 226 13.82 -20.56 -36.76
CA ARG A 226 13.18 -19.22 -36.74
C ARG A 226 14.21 -18.10 -36.58
N ALA A 227 15.17 -18.24 -35.66
CA ALA A 227 16.23 -17.24 -35.51
C ALA A 227 17.07 -17.11 -36.78
N GLN A 228 17.40 -18.23 -37.43
CA GLN A 228 18.17 -18.24 -38.67
C GLN A 228 17.42 -17.57 -39.82
N SER A 229 16.10 -17.79 -39.94
CA SER A 229 15.30 -17.15 -40.99
C SER A 229 15.23 -15.63 -40.82
N LEU A 230 15.08 -15.14 -39.58
CA LEU A 230 15.04 -13.70 -39.30
C LEU A 230 16.41 -13.02 -39.47
N LEU A 231 17.50 -13.68 -39.05
CA LEU A 231 18.84 -13.10 -39.11
C LEU A 231 19.52 -13.28 -40.47
N GLY A 232 18.97 -14.12 -41.35
CA GLY A 232 19.57 -14.49 -42.64
C GLY A 232 20.87 -15.31 -42.52
N ARG A 233 21.23 -15.75 -41.31
CA ARG A 233 22.44 -16.53 -41.02
C ARG A 233 22.28 -17.37 -39.75
N LYS A 234 23.09 -18.41 -39.60
CA LYS A 234 23.10 -19.23 -38.37
C LYS A 234 23.46 -18.36 -37.16
N ALA A 235 22.56 -18.29 -36.20
CA ALA A 235 22.80 -17.61 -34.94
C ALA A 235 23.47 -18.57 -33.96
N ASN A 236 24.72 -18.29 -33.59
CA ASN A 236 25.37 -19.04 -32.52
C ASN A 236 25.08 -18.37 -31.16
N PHE A 237 24.17 -18.97 -30.41
CA PHE A 237 23.79 -18.55 -29.05
C PHE A 237 24.70 -19.15 -27.96
N GLN A 238 25.69 -19.94 -28.37
CA GLN A 238 26.75 -20.47 -27.51
C GLN A 238 28.05 -19.66 -27.76
N HIS A 239 28.89 -19.57 -26.73
CA HIS A 239 30.24 -19.00 -26.84
C HIS A 239 31.29 -20.04 -26.41
N PRO A 240 32.58 -19.85 -26.74
CA PRO A 240 33.62 -20.86 -26.51
C PRO A 240 33.83 -21.30 -25.03
N GLY A 241 33.19 -20.65 -24.06
CA GLY A 241 33.23 -20.98 -22.63
C GLY A 241 31.90 -21.37 -21.99
N GLY A 242 30.78 -21.46 -22.73
CA GLY A 242 29.48 -21.85 -22.16
C GLY A 242 28.23 -21.26 -22.84
N ARG A 243 27.13 -21.17 -22.09
CA ARG A 243 25.81 -20.71 -22.59
C ARG A 243 25.73 -19.19 -22.51
N ALA A 244 25.91 -18.49 -23.62
CA ALA A 244 25.93 -17.03 -23.64
C ALA A 244 24.56 -16.42 -23.25
N LEU A 245 23.46 -17.02 -23.70
CA LEU A 245 22.12 -16.50 -23.46
C LEU A 245 21.68 -16.56 -21.97
N PRO A 246 21.86 -17.68 -21.24
CA PRO A 246 21.66 -17.72 -19.79
C PRO A 246 22.48 -16.68 -19.03
N GLN A 247 23.78 -16.56 -19.35
CA GLN A 247 24.66 -15.57 -18.70
C GLN A 247 24.13 -14.15 -18.85
N LEU A 248 23.69 -13.75 -20.07
CA LEU A 248 23.15 -12.41 -20.31
C LEU A 248 21.88 -12.13 -19.49
N TRP A 249 21.00 -13.13 -19.31
CA TRP A 249 19.82 -12.98 -18.46
C TRP A 249 20.19 -12.87 -16.99
N GLU A 250 21.14 -13.68 -16.51
CA GLU A 250 21.65 -13.64 -15.13
C GLU A 250 22.34 -12.30 -14.82
N ASP A 251 23.11 -11.77 -15.77
CA ASP A 251 23.76 -10.47 -15.66
C ASP A 251 22.74 -9.33 -15.66
N LEU A 252 21.69 -9.41 -16.48
CA LEU A 252 20.58 -8.46 -16.45
C LEU A 252 19.82 -8.50 -15.11
N ALA A 253 19.53 -9.69 -14.60
CA ALA A 253 18.84 -9.86 -13.32
C ALA A 253 19.68 -9.32 -12.15
N THR A 254 20.99 -9.53 -12.19
CA THR A 254 21.93 -8.97 -11.21
C THR A 254 21.99 -7.45 -11.30
N TRP A 255 22.05 -6.91 -12.53
CA TRP A 255 22.05 -5.47 -12.76
C TRP A 255 20.76 -4.81 -12.24
N THR A 256 19.59 -5.31 -12.64
CA THR A 256 18.31 -4.74 -12.20
C THR A 256 18.13 -4.77 -10.69
N ARG A 257 18.51 -5.87 -10.02
CA ARG A 257 18.52 -5.95 -8.55
C ARG A 257 19.44 -4.90 -7.93
N GLY A 258 20.67 -4.78 -8.43
CA GLY A 258 21.64 -3.81 -7.92
C GLY A 258 21.17 -2.36 -8.09
N ARG A 259 20.49 -2.02 -9.19
CA ARG A 259 19.89 -0.68 -9.40
C ARG A 259 18.74 -0.43 -8.43
N LEU A 260 17.85 -1.41 -8.24
CA LEU A 260 16.74 -1.33 -7.28
C LEU A 260 17.25 -1.13 -5.84
N GLU A 261 18.26 -1.89 -5.42
CA GLU A 261 18.88 -1.76 -4.09
C GLU A 261 19.54 -0.39 -3.87
N ASN A 262 20.03 0.24 -4.95
CA ASN A 262 20.58 1.60 -4.92
C ASN A 262 19.52 2.71 -5.00
N GLY A 263 18.22 2.35 -5.06
CA GLY A 263 17.11 3.30 -5.10
C GLY A 263 16.84 3.91 -6.48
N ASP A 264 17.42 3.35 -7.55
CA ASP A 264 17.09 3.75 -8.91
C ASP A 264 15.69 3.26 -9.30
N PRO A 265 14.97 3.97 -10.18
CA PRO A 265 13.63 3.58 -10.64
C PRO A 265 13.68 2.43 -11.66
N VAL A 266 14.37 1.34 -11.31
CA VAL A 266 14.55 0.14 -12.15
C VAL A 266 13.86 -1.05 -11.48
N LEU A 267 13.05 -1.77 -12.25
CA LEU A 267 12.31 -2.95 -11.82
C LEU A 267 13.22 -4.19 -11.85
N GLU A 268 13.19 -5.02 -10.80
CA GLU A 268 13.98 -6.26 -10.74
C GLU A 268 13.47 -7.30 -11.74
N VAL A 269 14.35 -7.86 -12.58
CA VAL A 269 13.99 -9.01 -13.42
C VAL A 269 14.16 -10.31 -12.62
N LYS A 270 13.05 -10.98 -12.32
CA LYS A 270 13.06 -12.28 -11.64
C LYS A 270 13.01 -13.41 -12.65
N LEU A 271 14.15 -14.10 -12.80
CA LEU A 271 14.27 -15.20 -13.75
C LEU A 271 13.46 -16.45 -13.31
N PRO A 272 12.77 -17.12 -14.25
CA PRO A 272 12.11 -18.40 -13.99
C PRO A 272 13.15 -19.50 -13.74
N GLN A 273 12.84 -20.51 -12.91
CA GLN A 273 13.70 -21.70 -12.84
C GLN A 273 13.59 -22.49 -14.15
N PRO A 274 14.66 -22.65 -14.93
CA PRO A 274 14.60 -23.41 -16.17
C PRO A 274 14.45 -24.91 -15.82
N SER A 275 13.32 -25.52 -16.16
CA SER A 275 13.05 -26.92 -15.81
C SER A 275 13.80 -27.89 -16.72
N PHE A 276 13.53 -27.85 -18.03
CA PHE A 276 14.14 -28.78 -19.01
C PHE A 276 14.78 -28.08 -20.22
N ARG A 277 14.56 -26.77 -20.39
CA ARG A 277 15.15 -25.97 -21.47
C ARG A 277 16.44 -25.31 -20.97
N THR A 278 17.58 -25.86 -21.35
CA THR A 278 18.89 -25.47 -20.78
C THR A 278 19.54 -24.25 -21.43
N ILE A 279 19.25 -23.97 -22.70
CA ILE A 279 19.87 -22.87 -23.46
C ILE A 279 18.92 -21.67 -23.61
N ILE A 280 17.70 -21.92 -24.07
CA ILE A 280 16.68 -20.87 -24.34
C ILE A 280 15.65 -20.72 -23.21
N GLY A 281 15.87 -21.38 -22.08
CA GLY A 281 14.88 -21.50 -21.01
C GLY A 281 14.33 -20.16 -20.54
N TYR A 282 15.20 -19.20 -20.21
CA TYR A 282 14.78 -17.87 -19.76
C TYR A 282 13.96 -17.13 -20.82
N SER A 283 14.47 -17.01 -22.05
CA SER A 283 13.75 -16.33 -23.13
C SER A 283 12.39 -16.96 -23.43
N TYR A 284 12.31 -18.30 -23.39
CA TYR A 284 11.07 -19.03 -23.56
C TYR A 284 10.08 -18.75 -22.43
N TYR A 285 10.47 -18.95 -21.17
CA TYR A 285 9.57 -18.82 -20.03
C TYR A 285 9.17 -17.36 -19.74
N LEU A 286 10.02 -16.38 -20.08
CA LEU A 286 9.66 -14.96 -20.01
C LEU A 286 8.68 -14.55 -21.12
N ALA A 287 8.77 -15.16 -22.30
CA ALA A 287 7.88 -14.87 -23.43
C ALA A 287 6.64 -15.77 -23.52
N PHE A 288 6.55 -16.81 -22.70
CA PHE A 288 5.46 -17.78 -22.70
C PHE A 288 4.12 -17.15 -22.27
N PRO A 289 2.98 -17.60 -22.83
CA PRO A 289 2.82 -18.48 -24.00
C PRO A 289 2.94 -17.72 -25.33
N ASN A 290 3.06 -18.46 -26.44
CA ASN A 290 3.00 -17.87 -27.79
C ASN A 290 1.65 -17.16 -28.03
N ARG A 291 1.58 -16.32 -29.06
CA ARG A 291 0.37 -15.50 -29.36
C ARG A 291 -0.91 -16.33 -29.55
N ALA A 292 -0.83 -17.45 -30.26
CA ALA A 292 -2.01 -18.28 -30.55
C ALA A 292 -2.55 -18.92 -29.27
N ASP A 293 -1.67 -19.52 -28.47
CA ASP A 293 -2.01 -20.12 -27.18
C ASP A 293 -2.45 -19.06 -26.17
N ARG A 294 -1.84 -17.86 -26.18
CA ARG A 294 -2.28 -16.73 -25.36
C ARG A 294 -3.73 -16.36 -25.68
N THR A 295 -4.06 -16.23 -26.96
CA THR A 295 -5.42 -15.88 -27.43
C THR A 295 -6.43 -16.98 -27.07
N ALA A 296 -6.04 -18.24 -27.23
CA ALA A 296 -6.87 -19.38 -26.84
C ALA A 296 -7.06 -19.46 -25.32
N LEU A 297 -6.02 -19.20 -24.54
CA LEU A 297 -6.04 -19.17 -23.07
C LEU A 297 -6.95 -18.05 -22.57
N ALA A 298 -6.78 -16.85 -23.10
CA ALA A 298 -7.61 -15.68 -22.86
C ALA A 298 -9.10 -15.99 -23.07
N LYS A 299 -9.44 -16.52 -24.25
CA LYS A 299 -10.80 -16.91 -24.60
C LYS A 299 -11.35 -17.98 -23.65
N LEU A 300 -10.56 -19.02 -23.35
CA LEU A 300 -10.97 -20.10 -22.46
C LEU A 300 -11.28 -19.59 -21.05
N LEU A 301 -10.43 -18.72 -20.48
CA LEU A 301 -10.64 -18.15 -19.16
C LEU A 301 -11.89 -17.26 -19.13
N TRP A 302 -12.12 -16.50 -20.20
CA TRP A 302 -13.33 -15.67 -20.34
C TRP A 302 -14.60 -16.52 -20.38
N GLU A 303 -14.65 -17.54 -21.23
CA GLU A 303 -15.79 -18.46 -21.37
C GLU A 303 -16.07 -19.29 -20.10
N ALA A 304 -15.05 -19.48 -19.25
CA ALA A 304 -15.15 -20.20 -18.00
C ALA A 304 -15.44 -19.29 -16.78
N ASP A 305 -15.62 -17.98 -16.98
CA ASP A 305 -15.80 -16.99 -15.90
C ASP A 305 -14.64 -16.94 -14.88
N LEU A 306 -13.40 -17.10 -15.38
CA LEU A 306 -12.16 -17.13 -14.58
C LEU A 306 -11.27 -15.91 -14.84
N VAL A 307 -11.89 -14.77 -15.16
CA VAL A 307 -11.20 -13.50 -15.50
C VAL A 307 -11.57 -12.39 -14.54
N GLY A 308 -10.64 -11.45 -14.35
CA GLY A 308 -10.82 -10.22 -13.59
C GLY A 308 -10.56 -10.33 -12.09
N PHE A 309 -10.29 -11.52 -11.56
CA PHE A 309 -9.91 -11.75 -10.17
C PHE A 309 -8.86 -12.87 -10.09
N GLU A 310 -8.27 -13.07 -8.90
CA GLU A 310 -7.22 -14.09 -8.72
C GLU A 310 -7.79 -15.48 -9.07
N PRO A 311 -7.24 -16.17 -10.08
CA PRO A 311 -7.89 -17.34 -10.63
C PRO A 311 -7.75 -18.57 -9.70
N PRO A 312 -8.84 -19.30 -9.42
CA PRO A 312 -8.80 -20.50 -8.60
C PRO A 312 -8.10 -21.66 -9.34
N VAL A 313 -7.28 -22.44 -8.62
CA VAL A 313 -6.37 -23.39 -9.27
C VAL A 313 -7.11 -24.54 -9.96
N GLN A 314 -8.07 -25.16 -9.28
CA GLN A 314 -8.76 -26.35 -9.77
C GLN A 314 -9.70 -26.09 -10.96
N PRO A 315 -10.54 -25.04 -10.99
CA PRO A 315 -11.38 -24.74 -12.15
C PRO A 315 -10.55 -24.45 -13.40
N VAL A 316 -9.47 -23.69 -13.26
CA VAL A 316 -8.57 -23.36 -14.36
C VAL A 316 -7.90 -24.62 -14.91
N LEU A 317 -7.30 -25.45 -14.04
CA LEU A 317 -6.69 -26.71 -14.47
C LEU A 317 -7.70 -27.60 -15.19
N SER A 318 -8.92 -27.69 -14.67
CA SER A 318 -9.99 -28.49 -15.26
C SER A 318 -10.37 -27.99 -16.66
N ALA A 319 -10.49 -26.67 -16.83
CA ALA A 319 -10.74 -26.02 -18.12
C ALA A 319 -9.59 -26.26 -19.12
N LEU A 320 -8.34 -26.07 -18.68
CA LEU A 320 -7.14 -26.24 -19.50
C LEU A 320 -6.95 -27.69 -19.94
N LEU A 321 -7.10 -28.67 -19.05
CA LEU A 321 -6.97 -30.09 -19.37
C LEU A 321 -8.08 -30.55 -20.33
N LYS A 322 -9.29 -29.98 -20.23
CA LYS A 322 -10.36 -30.22 -21.20
C LYS A 322 -10.02 -29.65 -22.58
N ALA A 323 -9.57 -28.41 -22.65
CA ALA A 323 -9.19 -27.74 -23.89
C ALA A 323 -7.94 -28.37 -24.55
N GLY A 324 -6.96 -28.81 -23.76
CA GLY A 324 -5.77 -29.54 -24.22
C GLY A 324 -6.14 -30.87 -24.88
N ARG A 325 -7.05 -31.65 -24.28
CA ARG A 325 -7.59 -32.89 -24.89
C ARG A 325 -8.34 -32.63 -26.19
N ALA A 326 -8.98 -31.46 -26.31
CA ALA A 326 -9.64 -31.01 -27.54
C ALA A 326 -8.67 -30.42 -28.57
N LYS A 327 -7.34 -30.44 -28.31
CA LYS A 327 -6.28 -29.91 -29.19
C LYS A 327 -6.47 -28.42 -29.55
N GLN A 328 -6.97 -27.63 -28.61
CA GLN A 328 -7.13 -26.18 -28.80
C GLN A 328 -5.82 -25.41 -28.60
N PHE A 329 -4.82 -26.04 -27.98
CA PHE A 329 -3.51 -25.47 -27.72
C PHE A 329 -2.41 -26.17 -28.52
N SER A 330 -1.28 -25.49 -28.69
CA SER A 330 -0.07 -26.08 -29.29
C SER A 330 0.45 -27.27 -28.47
N ALA A 331 1.25 -28.11 -29.12
CA ALA A 331 1.92 -29.23 -28.47
C ALA A 331 2.84 -28.78 -27.33
N ASP A 332 3.54 -27.65 -27.51
CA ASP A 332 4.43 -27.08 -26.49
C ASP A 332 3.64 -26.63 -25.26
N PHE A 333 2.53 -25.90 -25.46
CA PHE A 333 1.67 -25.47 -24.35
C PHE A 333 1.06 -26.65 -23.62
N THR A 334 0.61 -27.67 -24.34
CA THR A 334 0.04 -28.89 -23.75
C THR A 334 1.09 -29.62 -22.90
N LYS A 335 2.33 -29.70 -23.38
CA LYS A 335 3.44 -30.30 -22.62
C LYS A 335 3.78 -29.50 -21.36
N ASP A 336 3.81 -28.17 -21.43
CA ASP A 336 4.04 -27.32 -20.25
C ASP A 336 2.86 -27.38 -19.26
N LEU A 337 1.61 -27.57 -19.73
CA LEU A 337 0.43 -27.85 -18.89
C LEU A 337 0.53 -29.20 -18.17
N GLU A 338 0.91 -30.27 -18.87
CA GLU A 338 1.10 -31.60 -18.27
C GLU A 338 2.20 -31.57 -17.20
N TYR A 339 3.33 -30.95 -17.53
CA TYR A 339 4.45 -30.75 -16.60
C TYR A 339 4.03 -29.95 -15.36
N PHE A 340 3.25 -28.88 -15.54
CA PHE A 340 2.72 -28.10 -14.44
C PHE A 340 1.78 -28.94 -13.55
N ASN A 341 0.85 -29.68 -14.15
CA ASN A 341 -0.11 -30.49 -13.43
C ASN A 341 0.57 -31.59 -12.59
N GLU A 342 1.59 -32.25 -13.14
CA GLU A 342 2.37 -33.25 -12.42
C GLU A 342 3.05 -32.67 -11.18
N ARG A 343 3.73 -31.52 -11.30
CA ARG A 343 4.40 -30.86 -10.17
C ARG A 343 3.40 -30.36 -9.13
N TYR A 344 2.27 -29.81 -9.59
CA TYR A 344 1.22 -29.35 -8.68
C TYR A 344 0.65 -30.51 -7.85
N VAL A 345 0.29 -31.62 -8.49
CA VAL A 345 -0.21 -32.83 -7.80
C VAL A 345 0.84 -33.40 -6.83
N ASN A 346 2.13 -33.25 -7.16
CA ASN A 346 3.22 -33.65 -6.26
C ASN A 346 3.42 -32.72 -5.05
N GLY A 347 2.71 -31.59 -4.99
CA GLY A 347 2.70 -30.66 -3.87
C GLY A 347 3.65 -29.48 -4.00
N GLU A 348 4.23 -29.27 -5.19
CA GLU A 348 5.11 -28.14 -5.44
C GLU A 348 4.34 -26.81 -5.46
N ASP A 349 5.01 -25.71 -5.10
CA ASP A 349 4.41 -24.38 -5.09
C ASP A 349 4.20 -23.88 -6.53
N PRO A 350 2.96 -23.74 -6.99
CA PRO A 350 2.71 -23.34 -8.37
C PRO A 350 3.06 -21.86 -8.63
N ARG A 351 3.38 -21.04 -7.61
CA ARG A 351 3.80 -19.63 -7.78
C ARG A 351 5.13 -19.52 -8.49
N ASP A 352 5.98 -20.54 -8.36
CA ASP A 352 7.27 -20.60 -9.05
C ASP A 352 7.13 -21.00 -10.53
N SER A 353 5.95 -21.49 -10.93
CA SER A 353 5.67 -21.91 -12.30
C SER A 353 5.55 -20.72 -13.25
N ALA A 354 6.35 -20.73 -14.33
CA ALA A 354 6.16 -19.82 -15.45
C ALA A 354 4.80 -20.02 -16.14
N PHE A 355 4.33 -21.27 -16.21
CA PHE A 355 3.02 -21.60 -16.79
C PHE A 355 1.89 -20.91 -16.03
N TRP A 356 1.88 -21.03 -14.69
CA TRP A 356 0.82 -20.42 -13.90
C TRP A 356 0.90 -18.90 -13.88
N ARG A 357 2.11 -18.31 -13.88
CA ARG A 357 2.25 -16.86 -14.03
C ARG A 357 1.62 -16.33 -15.30
N ALA A 358 1.75 -17.06 -16.42
CA ALA A 358 1.05 -16.69 -17.64
C ALA A 358 -0.47 -16.79 -17.51
N VAL A 359 -0.99 -17.89 -16.96
CA VAL A 359 -2.42 -18.07 -16.66
C VAL A 359 -2.96 -16.93 -15.81
N ARG A 360 -2.28 -16.61 -14.71
CA ARG A 360 -2.64 -15.52 -13.80
C ARG A 360 -2.60 -14.17 -14.51
N HIS A 361 -1.58 -13.91 -15.32
CA HIS A 361 -1.50 -12.68 -16.08
C HIS A 361 -2.68 -12.55 -17.05
N GLU A 362 -2.99 -13.57 -17.85
CA GLU A 362 -4.14 -13.50 -18.75
C GLU A 362 -5.46 -13.36 -17.97
N ALA A 363 -5.63 -14.05 -16.84
CA ALA A 363 -6.81 -13.92 -16.00
C ALA A 363 -7.00 -12.49 -15.44
N LEU A 364 -5.92 -11.82 -15.03
CA LEU A 364 -5.97 -10.51 -14.38
C LEU A 364 -5.82 -9.32 -15.33
N THR A 365 -5.28 -9.53 -16.53
CA THR A 365 -5.13 -8.45 -17.50
C THR A 365 -6.51 -7.94 -17.89
N GLN A 366 -6.67 -6.61 -17.88
CA GLN A 366 -7.93 -5.96 -18.24
C GLN A 366 -8.29 -6.34 -19.67
N PHE A 367 -9.16 -7.33 -19.83
CA PHE A 367 -9.74 -7.65 -21.12
C PHE A 367 -10.52 -6.44 -21.62
N THR A 368 -10.09 -5.87 -22.73
CA THR A 368 -11.02 -5.21 -23.65
C THR A 368 -12.04 -6.28 -24.04
N ASP A 369 -13.30 -6.04 -23.72
CA ASP A 369 -14.38 -6.93 -24.10
C ASP A 369 -14.28 -7.20 -25.61
N PRO A 370 -14.04 -8.46 -26.06
CA PRO A 370 -13.88 -8.76 -27.47
C PRO A 370 -15.16 -8.48 -28.29
N SER A 371 -16.30 -8.26 -27.62
CA SER A 371 -17.57 -7.87 -28.23
C SER A 371 -17.79 -6.36 -28.30
N SER A 372 -16.93 -5.53 -27.70
CA SER A 372 -17.00 -4.06 -27.81
C SER A 372 -16.23 -3.57 -29.05
N PRO A 373 -16.90 -3.06 -30.10
CA PRO A 373 -16.25 -2.53 -31.30
C PRO A 373 -15.51 -1.20 -31.05
N THR A 374 -15.83 -0.51 -29.95
CA THR A 374 -15.08 0.65 -29.47
C THR A 374 -14.05 0.15 -28.47
N GLY A 375 -12.76 0.35 -28.77
CA GLY A 375 -11.65 0.09 -27.84
C GLY A 375 -11.64 1.05 -26.65
N GLU A 376 -12.81 1.33 -26.07
CA GLU A 376 -12.98 2.14 -24.88
C GLU A 376 -12.22 1.47 -23.74
N ARG A 377 -11.21 2.20 -23.24
CA ARG A 377 -10.47 1.78 -22.06
C ARG A 377 -11.47 1.62 -20.92
N THR A 378 -11.45 0.45 -20.28
CA THR A 378 -12.26 0.24 -19.08
C THR A 378 -11.91 1.32 -18.06
N PRO A 379 -12.91 1.99 -17.45
CA PRO A 379 -12.65 3.02 -16.46
C PRO A 379 -11.82 2.42 -15.32
N ARG A 380 -10.82 3.18 -14.85
CA ARG A 380 -10.04 2.82 -13.66
C ARG A 380 -10.87 3.16 -12.42
N THR A 381 -11.76 2.24 -12.09
CA THR A 381 -12.72 2.36 -11.00
C THR A 381 -12.67 1.15 -10.06
N TRP A 382 -13.15 1.33 -8.85
CA TRP A 382 -13.21 0.33 -7.80
C TRP A 382 -14.58 0.34 -7.13
N LEU A 383 -15.13 -0.83 -6.83
CA LEU A 383 -16.32 -0.96 -6.00
C LEU A 383 -15.91 -0.97 -4.53
N LEU A 384 -16.44 -0.03 -3.76
CA LEU A 384 -16.29 0.05 -2.31
C LEU A 384 -17.67 0.25 -1.67
N PHE A 385 -17.73 0.13 -0.35
CA PHE A 385 -18.96 0.33 0.41
C PHE A 385 -18.67 1.21 1.61
N VAL A 386 -19.62 2.08 1.93
CA VAL A 386 -19.61 2.88 3.15
C VAL A 386 -20.85 2.52 3.96
N GLU A 387 -20.68 2.27 5.25
CA GLU A 387 -21.76 2.01 6.17
C GLU A 387 -22.37 3.34 6.62
N ASP A 388 -23.68 3.49 6.41
CA ASP A 388 -24.49 4.62 6.85
C ASP A 388 -25.74 4.13 7.61
N GLU A 389 -26.67 5.03 7.94
CA GLU A 389 -27.91 4.70 8.65
C GLU A 389 -28.79 3.65 7.94
N GLN A 390 -28.64 3.47 6.63
CA GLN A 390 -29.38 2.53 5.81
C GLN A 390 -28.60 1.25 5.53
N GLY A 391 -27.36 1.15 6.02
CA GLY A 391 -26.48 0.00 5.83
C GLY A 391 -25.31 0.26 4.90
N LEU A 392 -24.91 -0.79 4.18
CA LEU A 392 -23.77 -0.72 3.28
C LEU A 392 -24.19 -0.10 1.95
N ARG A 393 -23.89 1.19 1.80
CA ARG A 393 -24.07 1.92 0.54
C ARG A 393 -22.90 1.66 -0.40
N PRO A 394 -23.14 1.16 -1.63
CA PRO A 394 -22.08 0.99 -2.61
C PRO A 394 -21.62 2.34 -3.16
N LEU A 395 -20.31 2.47 -3.36
CA LEU A 395 -19.66 3.62 -3.98
C LEU A 395 -18.68 3.14 -5.05
N ILE A 396 -18.47 3.97 -6.06
CA ILE A 396 -17.52 3.71 -7.14
C ILE A 396 -16.34 4.65 -6.99
N GLY A 397 -15.24 4.19 -6.42
CA GLY A 397 -14.00 4.96 -6.30
C GLY A 397 -13.28 5.08 -7.64
N CYS A 398 -12.59 6.19 -7.87
CA CYS A 398 -11.79 6.45 -9.07
C CYS A 398 -10.63 7.43 -8.80
N ASN A 399 -9.81 7.68 -9.81
CA ASN A 399 -8.90 8.83 -9.83
C ASN A 399 -9.57 10.01 -10.53
N LEU A 400 -9.12 11.23 -10.23
CA LEU A 400 -9.64 12.46 -10.83
C LEU A 400 -9.47 12.52 -12.37
N ASP A 401 -8.50 11.79 -12.92
CA ASP A 401 -8.21 11.70 -14.35
C ASP A 401 -8.84 10.47 -15.04
N SER A 402 -9.68 9.71 -14.32
CA SER A 402 -10.36 8.54 -14.88
C SER A 402 -11.35 8.96 -15.98
N ALA A 403 -11.24 8.34 -17.16
CA ALA A 403 -12.23 8.48 -18.22
C ALA A 403 -13.51 7.73 -17.84
N LEU A 404 -14.60 8.47 -17.60
CA LEU A 404 -15.91 7.92 -17.21
C LEU A 404 -16.89 7.94 -18.40
N PRO A 405 -17.88 7.02 -18.43
CA PRO A 405 -18.95 7.06 -19.43
C PRO A 405 -19.75 8.36 -19.38
N GLU A 406 -20.39 8.70 -20.51
CA GLU A 406 -21.29 9.85 -20.59
C GLU A 406 -22.41 9.75 -19.54
N GLY A 407 -22.68 10.87 -18.86
CA GLY A 407 -23.66 10.95 -17.77
C GLY A 407 -23.09 10.78 -16.37
N PHE A 408 -21.78 10.53 -16.23
CA PHE A 408 -21.10 10.38 -14.94
C PHE A 408 -19.93 11.36 -14.80
N LYS A 409 -19.61 11.74 -13.56
CA LYS A 409 -18.48 12.60 -13.21
C LYS A 409 -17.74 12.06 -12.00
N ALA A 410 -16.49 12.50 -11.83
CA ALA A 410 -15.66 12.19 -10.67
C ALA A 410 -15.68 13.38 -9.71
N ASP A 411 -16.15 13.16 -8.48
CA ASP A 411 -16.14 14.14 -7.41
C ASP A 411 -15.06 13.75 -6.38
N PRO A 412 -14.24 14.71 -5.88
CA PRO A 412 -13.15 14.40 -4.97
C PRO A 412 -13.67 13.92 -3.62
N PHE A 413 -12.95 12.98 -2.99
CA PHE A 413 -13.14 12.74 -1.56
C PHE A 413 -12.61 13.93 -0.77
N GLU A 414 -13.32 14.34 0.29
CA GLU A 414 -12.85 15.39 1.21
C GLU A 414 -11.49 15.01 1.81
N GLU A 415 -11.33 13.72 2.13
CA GLU A 415 -10.08 13.14 2.61
C GLU A 415 -9.60 12.01 1.70
N PRO A 416 -8.74 12.32 0.70
CA PRO A 416 -8.28 11.31 -0.24
C PRO A 416 -7.44 10.24 0.45
N ASN A 417 -7.81 8.98 0.24
CA ASN A 417 -7.06 7.81 0.70
C ASN A 417 -6.43 7.08 -0.50
N LYS A 418 -6.59 5.76 -0.58
CA LYS A 418 -6.26 4.94 -1.76
C LYS A 418 -6.94 5.46 -3.02
N TRP A 419 -8.12 6.06 -2.89
CA TRP A 419 -8.90 6.66 -3.97
C TRP A 419 -8.98 8.17 -3.78
N ARG A 420 -8.89 8.91 -4.88
CA ARG A 420 -8.90 10.38 -4.85
C ARG A 420 -10.28 10.99 -5.11
N ALA A 421 -11.15 10.23 -5.76
CA ALA A 421 -12.48 10.65 -6.14
C ALA A 421 -13.46 9.46 -6.09
N TYR A 422 -14.75 9.76 -6.10
CA TYR A 422 -15.84 8.82 -6.30
C TYR A 422 -16.69 9.25 -7.51
N VAL A 423 -17.42 8.31 -8.09
CA VAL A 423 -18.27 8.57 -9.26
C VAL A 423 -19.68 8.92 -8.81
N THR A 424 -20.24 9.96 -9.41
CA THR A 424 -21.66 10.35 -9.30
C THR A 424 -22.28 10.45 -10.68
N GLY A 425 -23.61 10.45 -10.74
CA GLY A 425 -24.34 10.89 -11.93
C GLY A 425 -24.10 12.37 -12.25
N ALA A 426 -24.47 12.82 -13.43
CA ALA A 426 -24.23 14.19 -13.90
C ALA A 426 -24.71 15.27 -12.90
N GLU A 427 -25.85 15.02 -12.26
CA GLU A 427 -26.46 15.92 -11.27
C GLU A 427 -25.85 15.81 -9.85
N GLY A 428 -24.85 14.94 -9.66
CA GLY A 428 -24.24 14.68 -8.34
C GLY A 428 -24.95 13.58 -7.54
N ASP A 429 -25.88 12.84 -8.16
CA ASP A 429 -26.55 11.71 -7.54
C ASP A 429 -25.59 10.53 -7.36
N LEU A 430 -25.47 10.04 -6.13
CA LEU A 430 -24.67 8.88 -5.78
C LEU A 430 -25.33 7.57 -6.24
N ASP A 431 -26.67 7.53 -6.25
CA ASP A 431 -27.39 6.29 -6.48
C ASP A 431 -27.31 5.84 -7.93
N ALA A 432 -27.41 6.79 -8.87
CA ALA A 432 -27.19 6.56 -10.30
C ALA A 432 -25.88 5.79 -10.60
N ALA A 433 -24.80 6.05 -9.85
CA ALA A 433 -23.51 5.40 -10.08
C ALA A 433 -23.49 3.93 -9.67
N TRP A 434 -24.00 3.59 -8.49
CA TRP A 434 -24.01 2.19 -8.07
C TRP A 434 -25.10 1.38 -8.78
N GLU A 435 -26.25 1.99 -9.10
CA GLU A 435 -27.30 1.32 -9.90
C GLU A 435 -26.75 0.94 -11.28
N GLU A 436 -26.04 1.85 -11.94
CA GLU A 436 -25.38 1.58 -13.22
C GLU A 436 -24.33 0.47 -13.08
N ALA A 437 -23.56 0.47 -11.98
CA ALA A 437 -22.56 -0.55 -11.70
C ALA A 437 -23.16 -1.96 -11.49
N PHE A 438 -24.28 -2.08 -10.78
CA PHE A 438 -24.92 -3.36 -10.50
C PHE A 438 -25.81 -3.87 -11.65
N ASN A 439 -26.49 -2.98 -12.38
CA ASN A 439 -27.42 -3.36 -13.43
C ASN A 439 -26.74 -3.58 -14.79
N ASN A 440 -25.80 -2.70 -15.15
CA ASN A 440 -25.17 -2.66 -16.49
C ASN A 440 -23.65 -2.89 -16.43
N GLY A 441 -23.01 -2.53 -15.31
CA GLY A 441 -21.59 -2.73 -15.06
C GLY A 441 -20.65 -1.83 -15.85
N ARG A 442 -21.13 -0.80 -16.58
CA ARG A 442 -20.25 0.06 -17.39
C ARG A 442 -19.23 0.83 -16.57
N LEU A 443 -19.52 1.07 -15.30
CA LEU A 443 -18.64 1.74 -14.36
C LEU A 443 -17.65 0.81 -13.64
N LEU A 444 -17.66 -0.50 -13.93
CA LEU A 444 -16.87 -1.48 -13.20
C LEU A 444 -15.86 -2.21 -14.09
N PRO A 445 -14.66 -2.52 -13.54
CA PRO A 445 -13.75 -3.44 -14.20
C PRO A 445 -14.40 -4.83 -14.34
N VAL A 446 -13.91 -5.62 -15.30
CA VAL A 446 -14.38 -6.99 -15.56
C VAL A 446 -14.47 -7.82 -14.27
N GLY A 447 -13.46 -7.71 -13.39
CA GLY A 447 -13.43 -8.42 -12.11
C GLY A 447 -14.66 -8.18 -11.25
N ALA A 448 -14.92 -6.92 -10.90
CA ALA A 448 -16.05 -6.55 -10.07
C ALA A 448 -17.39 -6.98 -10.70
N ARG A 449 -17.55 -6.83 -12.03
CA ARG A 449 -18.73 -7.33 -12.75
C ARG A 449 -18.92 -8.85 -12.60
N LYS A 450 -17.83 -9.62 -12.72
CA LYS A 450 -17.88 -11.08 -12.56
C LYS A 450 -18.23 -11.46 -11.12
N LEU A 451 -17.71 -10.77 -10.11
CA LEU A 451 -18.07 -11.03 -8.70
C LEU A 451 -19.54 -10.72 -8.42
N ILE A 452 -20.07 -9.61 -8.95
CA ILE A 452 -21.51 -9.29 -8.88
C ILE A 452 -22.34 -10.39 -9.55
N ALA A 453 -21.94 -10.82 -10.75
CA ALA A 453 -22.63 -11.89 -11.48
C ALA A 453 -22.63 -13.23 -10.72
N GLN A 454 -21.58 -13.53 -9.96
CA GLN A 454 -21.53 -14.70 -9.08
C GLN A 454 -22.47 -14.58 -7.86
N GLY A 455 -23.00 -13.40 -7.55
CA GLY A 455 -23.96 -13.20 -6.46
C GLY A 455 -23.35 -13.13 -5.06
N LEU A 456 -22.02 -12.96 -4.95
CA LEU A 456 -21.33 -12.81 -3.67
C LEU A 456 -20.26 -11.71 -3.79
N LEU A 457 -20.28 -10.75 -2.86
CA LEU A 457 -19.22 -9.77 -2.66
C LEU A 457 -18.67 -9.92 -1.25
N VAL A 458 -17.39 -10.24 -1.12
CA VAL A 458 -16.74 -10.29 0.19
C VAL A 458 -16.12 -8.95 0.51
N LEU A 459 -16.36 -8.46 1.72
CA LEU A 459 -16.04 -7.12 2.14
C LEU A 459 -14.99 -7.13 3.24
N ARG A 460 -13.90 -6.39 3.01
CA ARG A 460 -12.84 -6.13 4.00
C ARG A 460 -12.93 -4.69 4.48
N GLU A 461 -13.11 -4.52 5.79
CA GLU A 461 -13.07 -3.21 6.43
C GLU A 461 -11.66 -2.63 6.31
N THR A 462 -11.51 -1.51 5.59
CA THR A 462 -10.25 -0.80 5.37
C THR A 462 -10.08 0.33 6.38
N ARG A 463 -11.09 1.18 6.50
CA ARG A 463 -11.28 2.16 7.57
C ARG A 463 -12.60 1.91 8.29
N SER A 464 -12.84 2.62 9.39
CA SER A 464 -14.11 2.54 10.09
C SER A 464 -15.26 2.83 9.13
N ALA A 465 -16.23 1.93 9.05
CA ALA A 465 -17.38 2.01 8.13
C ALA A 465 -17.02 2.00 6.63
N GLU A 466 -15.75 1.84 6.23
CA GLU A 466 -15.36 1.76 4.81
C GLU A 466 -14.88 0.35 4.46
N TYR A 467 -15.49 -0.25 3.44
CA TYR A 467 -15.22 -1.61 3.02
C TYR A 467 -14.79 -1.66 1.56
N GLU A 468 -13.76 -2.45 1.27
CA GLU A 468 -13.37 -2.78 -0.11
C GLU A 468 -13.79 -4.20 -0.46
N VAL A 469 -14.14 -4.42 -1.73
CA VAL A 469 -14.41 -5.77 -2.24
C VAL A 469 -13.10 -6.53 -2.39
N VAL A 470 -13.00 -7.69 -1.76
CA VAL A 470 -11.81 -8.56 -1.79
C VAL A 470 -12.13 -9.93 -2.39
N HIS A 471 -11.09 -10.59 -2.91
CA HIS A 471 -11.18 -11.92 -3.50
C HIS A 471 -9.88 -12.72 -3.31
N GLY A 472 -9.90 -14.01 -3.64
CA GLY A 472 -8.69 -14.84 -3.59
C GLY A 472 -8.13 -14.99 -2.17
N SER A 473 -6.83 -14.75 -1.99
CA SER A 473 -6.17 -14.90 -0.69
C SER A 473 -6.69 -13.93 0.38
N ASP A 474 -7.23 -12.79 -0.02
CA ASP A 474 -7.73 -11.73 0.87
C ASP A 474 -9.09 -12.03 1.51
N LEU A 475 -9.76 -13.09 1.06
CA LEU A 475 -11.10 -13.48 1.51
C LEU A 475 -11.11 -14.03 2.95
N HIS A 476 -9.98 -14.56 3.41
CA HIS A 476 -9.89 -15.19 4.74
C HIS A 476 -10.05 -14.19 5.88
N GLY A 477 -10.91 -14.54 6.84
CA GLY A 477 -11.11 -13.76 8.06
C GLY A 477 -11.99 -12.51 7.89
N CYS A 478 -12.48 -12.25 6.68
CA CYS A 478 -13.52 -11.25 6.43
C CYS A 478 -14.82 -11.65 7.14
N GLN A 479 -15.54 -10.64 7.65
CA GLN A 479 -16.78 -10.83 8.42
C GLN A 479 -18.01 -10.27 7.74
N HIS A 480 -17.82 -9.50 6.68
CA HIS A 480 -18.89 -8.83 5.97
C HIS A 480 -18.95 -9.38 4.55
N ALA A 481 -20.17 -9.64 4.09
CA ALA A 481 -20.44 -10.01 2.73
C ALA A 481 -21.79 -9.45 2.29
N LEU A 482 -21.87 -9.10 1.00
CA LEU A 482 -23.13 -8.91 0.31
C LEU A 482 -23.47 -10.21 -0.42
N VAL A 483 -24.62 -10.80 -0.11
CA VAL A 483 -25.04 -12.10 -0.63
C VAL A 483 -26.37 -11.99 -1.35
N ARG A 484 -26.44 -12.45 -2.60
CA ARG A 484 -27.69 -12.49 -3.36
C ARG A 484 -28.70 -13.42 -2.68
N SER A 485 -29.99 -13.06 -2.68
CA SER A 485 -31.05 -13.83 -2.01
C SER A 485 -31.08 -15.31 -2.43
N SER A 486 -30.73 -15.62 -3.69
CA SER A 486 -30.69 -17.01 -4.19
C SER A 486 -29.59 -17.87 -3.57
N LEU A 487 -28.53 -17.26 -3.01
CA LEU A 487 -27.38 -17.95 -2.43
C LEU A 487 -27.36 -17.91 -0.89
N LEU A 488 -28.20 -17.07 -0.30
CA LEU A 488 -28.17 -16.73 1.13
C LEU A 488 -28.21 -17.96 2.05
N THR A 489 -29.16 -18.87 1.83
CA THR A 489 -29.30 -20.08 2.66
C THR A 489 -28.05 -20.97 2.58
N ALA A 490 -27.53 -21.20 1.39
CA ALA A 490 -26.33 -22.01 1.19
C ALA A 490 -25.09 -21.33 1.81
N PHE A 491 -25.00 -20.01 1.68
CA PHE A 491 -23.94 -19.21 2.28
C PHE A 491 -23.93 -19.28 3.81
N LEU A 492 -25.09 -19.03 4.45
CA LEU A 492 -25.21 -19.08 5.92
C LEU A 492 -24.91 -20.48 6.46
N ASN A 493 -25.33 -21.53 5.76
CA ASN A 493 -25.01 -22.90 6.15
C ASN A 493 -23.51 -23.21 6.09
N ALA A 494 -22.80 -22.66 5.10
CA ALA A 494 -21.38 -22.94 4.88
C ALA A 494 -20.44 -22.07 5.73
N PHE A 495 -20.78 -20.79 5.93
CA PHE A 495 -19.91 -19.78 6.53
C PHE A 495 -20.49 -19.13 7.78
N GLY A 496 -21.72 -19.49 8.19
CA GLY A 496 -22.39 -18.88 9.32
C GLY A 496 -22.71 -17.40 9.06
N GLY A 497 -22.69 -16.62 10.13
CA GLY A 497 -23.03 -15.20 10.10
C GLY A 497 -24.49 -14.93 10.44
N ARG A 498 -24.84 -13.65 10.45
CA ARG A 498 -26.19 -13.15 10.71
C ARG A 498 -26.55 -12.13 9.64
N ILE A 499 -27.81 -12.12 9.25
CA ILE A 499 -28.34 -11.06 8.40
C ILE A 499 -28.48 -9.83 9.30
N SER A 500 -27.76 -8.76 9.01
CA SER A 500 -27.95 -7.49 9.71
C SER A 500 -29.25 -6.85 9.26
N GLN A 501 -29.39 -6.69 7.95
CA GLN A 501 -30.55 -6.09 7.29
C GLN A 501 -30.58 -6.40 5.77
N PRO A 502 -31.70 -6.11 5.07
CA PRO A 502 -31.72 -6.07 3.61
C PRO A 502 -30.73 -5.02 3.08
N SER A 503 -30.03 -5.32 1.99
CA SER A 503 -29.18 -4.32 1.35
C SER A 503 -30.02 -3.29 0.60
N ILE A 504 -29.50 -2.07 0.44
CA ILE A 504 -30.02 -1.08 -0.51
C ILE A 504 -30.03 -1.59 -1.96
N VAL A 505 -29.17 -2.57 -2.29
CA VAL A 505 -29.16 -3.22 -3.59
C VAL A 505 -30.23 -4.30 -3.62
N ASP A 506 -31.27 -4.10 -4.44
CA ASP A 506 -32.40 -5.02 -4.56
C ASP A 506 -31.97 -6.48 -4.83
N GLY A 507 -32.50 -7.39 -4.00
CA GLY A 507 -32.20 -8.84 -4.09
C GLY A 507 -30.86 -9.25 -3.46
N TRP A 508 -30.24 -8.37 -2.67
CA TRP A 508 -29.04 -8.65 -1.88
C TRP A 508 -29.27 -8.48 -0.38
N HIS A 509 -28.47 -9.19 0.40
CA HIS A 509 -28.51 -9.18 1.86
C HIS A 509 -27.12 -8.90 2.43
N GLU A 510 -27.09 -8.07 3.47
CA GLU A 510 -25.90 -7.82 4.26
C GLU A 510 -25.75 -8.94 5.29
N VAL A 511 -24.61 -9.63 5.24
CA VAL A 511 -24.27 -10.70 6.18
C VAL A 511 -23.04 -10.32 6.98
N GLU A 512 -23.23 -10.21 8.28
CA GLU A 512 -22.19 -9.91 9.26
C GLU A 512 -21.72 -11.15 10.00
N ALA A 513 -20.57 -11.03 10.65
CA ALA A 513 -19.98 -12.06 11.51
C ALA A 513 -19.84 -13.43 10.83
N CYS A 514 -19.75 -13.46 9.49
CA CYS A 514 -19.49 -14.68 8.75
C CYS A 514 -18.01 -15.10 8.91
N GLN A 515 -17.75 -16.40 8.73
CA GLN A 515 -16.41 -17.00 8.86
C GLN A 515 -15.86 -17.36 7.48
N LEU A 516 -15.63 -16.33 6.68
CA LEU A 516 -15.18 -16.49 5.31
C LEU A 516 -13.76 -17.05 5.24
N ARG A 517 -13.63 -18.05 4.35
CA ARG A 517 -12.40 -18.77 4.07
C ARG A 517 -12.46 -19.34 2.67
N GLN A 518 -11.29 -19.51 2.06
CA GLN A 518 -11.18 -20.30 0.85
C GLN A 518 -11.46 -21.78 1.12
N VAL A 519 -12.10 -22.45 0.16
CA VAL A 519 -12.47 -23.86 0.24
C VAL A 519 -11.84 -24.66 -0.90
N ASP A 520 -11.69 -25.97 -0.69
CA ASP A 520 -11.22 -26.90 -1.72
C ASP A 520 -12.31 -27.21 -2.76
N GLU A 521 -13.54 -27.35 -2.27
CA GLU A 521 -14.74 -27.64 -3.06
C GLU A 521 -15.85 -26.65 -2.66
N LEU A 522 -16.66 -26.25 -3.63
CA LEU A 522 -17.76 -25.33 -3.38
C LEU A 522 -18.85 -26.03 -2.57
N PRO A 523 -19.37 -25.39 -1.51
CA PRO A 523 -20.54 -25.91 -0.80
C PRO A 523 -21.74 -26.04 -1.73
N VAL A 524 -22.61 -27.02 -1.44
CA VAL A 524 -23.85 -27.24 -2.21
C VAL A 524 -24.68 -25.96 -2.25
N GLY A 525 -25.05 -25.52 -3.46
CA GLY A 525 -25.82 -24.30 -3.68
C GLY A 525 -24.96 -23.06 -3.90
N LEU A 526 -23.63 -23.17 -3.87
CA LEU A 526 -22.67 -22.11 -4.21
C LEU A 526 -21.82 -22.47 -5.43
N ASP A 527 -22.29 -23.35 -6.30
CA ASP A 527 -21.54 -23.93 -7.43
C ASP A 527 -21.00 -22.88 -8.43
N GLY A 528 -21.64 -21.71 -8.53
CA GLY A 528 -21.22 -20.60 -9.38
C GLY A 528 -20.22 -19.64 -8.73
N VAL A 529 -19.91 -19.78 -7.44
CA VAL A 529 -19.17 -18.78 -6.66
C VAL A 529 -17.67 -19.12 -6.60
N THR A 530 -17.03 -19.19 -7.77
CA THR A 530 -15.67 -19.69 -7.93
C THR A 530 -14.60 -18.86 -7.19
N GLN A 531 -14.90 -17.61 -6.82
CA GLN A 531 -14.01 -16.78 -6.00
C GLN A 531 -13.71 -17.37 -4.60
N LEU A 532 -14.59 -18.25 -4.09
CA LEU A 532 -14.39 -18.94 -2.80
C LEU A 532 -13.37 -20.07 -2.89
N LEU A 533 -13.05 -20.54 -4.09
CA LEU A 533 -12.12 -21.64 -4.28
C LEU A 533 -10.68 -21.21 -4.03
N ARG A 534 -9.86 -22.18 -3.64
CA ARG A 534 -8.44 -21.97 -3.38
C ARG A 534 -7.74 -21.37 -4.59
N THR A 535 -7.01 -20.28 -4.32
CA THR A 535 -6.11 -19.66 -5.29
C THR A 535 -4.68 -20.07 -5.01
N MET A 536 -3.77 -19.50 -5.78
CA MET A 536 -2.35 -19.72 -5.62
C MET A 536 -1.75 -19.16 -4.36
N ASN A 537 -2.19 -17.95 -4.03
CA ASN A 537 -1.66 -17.23 -2.90
C ASN A 537 -2.21 -17.91 -1.64
N PRO A 538 -1.34 -18.28 -0.69
CA PRO A 538 -1.83 -18.71 0.61
C PRO A 538 -2.66 -17.58 1.21
N PRO A 539 -3.67 -17.90 2.03
CA PRO A 539 -4.53 -16.89 2.62
C PRO A 539 -3.77 -15.81 3.36
N THR A 540 -4.21 -14.56 3.25
CA THR A 540 -3.66 -13.45 4.02
C THR A 540 -4.24 -13.43 5.42
N LEU A 541 -3.50 -12.85 6.35
CA LEU A 541 -3.98 -12.62 7.71
C LEU A 541 -4.91 -11.41 7.75
N ALA A 542 -6.10 -11.56 8.33
CA ALA A 542 -6.98 -10.43 8.62
C ALA A 542 -6.66 -9.88 10.02
N LEU A 543 -6.75 -8.56 10.17
CA LEU A 543 -6.57 -7.88 11.45
C LEU A 543 -7.90 -7.31 11.92
N VAL A 544 -8.28 -7.63 13.15
CA VAL A 544 -9.56 -7.23 13.73
C VAL A 544 -9.40 -6.60 15.10
N GLY A 545 -10.25 -5.61 15.40
CA GLY A 545 -10.10 -4.80 16.59
C GLY A 545 -8.86 -3.92 16.56
N GLY A 546 -8.35 -3.59 17.75
CA GLY A 546 -7.33 -2.57 17.94
C GLY A 546 -7.81 -1.16 17.59
N ILE A 547 -6.99 -0.16 17.90
CA ILE A 547 -7.27 1.24 17.54
C ILE A 547 -6.60 1.49 16.19
N ARG A 548 -7.41 1.65 15.14
CA ARG A 548 -6.91 1.97 13.79
C ARG A 548 -6.55 3.45 13.69
N THR A 549 -5.58 3.73 12.85
CA THR A 549 -5.08 5.06 12.45
C THR A 549 -4.85 5.01 10.93
N ASP A 550 -4.50 6.13 10.28
CA ASP A 550 -4.27 6.18 8.83
C ASP A 550 -3.23 5.15 8.32
N GLY A 551 -3.71 3.99 7.88
CA GLY A 551 -2.89 2.88 7.39
C GLY A 551 -2.06 2.15 8.45
N ALA A 552 -2.37 2.31 9.74
CA ALA A 552 -1.62 1.72 10.85
C ALA A 552 -2.51 1.48 12.09
N TYR A 553 -1.95 0.87 13.13
CA TYR A 553 -2.61 0.69 14.43
C TYR A 553 -1.89 1.48 15.51
N LEU A 554 -2.63 2.02 16.48
CA LEU A 554 -2.02 2.57 17.68
C LEU A 554 -1.35 1.45 18.47
N PHE A 555 -0.09 1.65 18.83
CA PHE A 555 0.65 0.70 19.64
C PHE A 555 0.21 0.81 21.10
N ASN A 556 -0.73 -0.05 21.48
CA ASN A 556 -1.17 -0.18 22.86
C ASN A 556 -1.30 -1.66 23.21
N ALA A 557 -0.49 -2.13 24.15
CA ALA A 557 -0.46 -3.54 24.56
C ALA A 557 -1.80 -4.07 25.08
N LYS A 558 -2.67 -3.17 25.60
CA LYS A 558 -4.03 -3.54 26.03
C LYS A 558 -5.05 -3.56 24.89
N CYS A 559 -4.71 -3.00 23.74
CA CYS A 559 -5.60 -2.81 22.60
C CYS A 559 -4.91 -3.19 21.28
N PHE A 560 -4.09 -4.25 21.29
CA PHE A 560 -3.55 -4.76 20.05
C PHE A 560 -4.65 -5.31 19.14
N PRO A 561 -4.51 -5.18 17.81
CA PRO A 561 -5.38 -5.91 16.90
C PRO A 561 -5.19 -7.42 17.10
N LYS A 562 -6.29 -8.16 17.06
CA LYS A 562 -6.27 -9.61 16.98
C LYS A 562 -6.06 -10.03 15.53
N ILE A 563 -5.43 -11.18 15.34
CA ILE A 563 -5.15 -11.75 14.03
C ILE A 563 -6.22 -12.81 13.77
N ARG A 564 -7.06 -12.63 12.75
CA ARG A 564 -8.03 -13.64 12.35
C ARG A 564 -7.52 -14.43 11.15
N ALA A 565 -7.41 -15.74 11.35
CA ALA A 565 -6.81 -16.67 10.40
C ALA A 565 -7.45 -18.07 10.56
N PRO A 566 -8.71 -18.25 10.13
CA PRO A 566 -9.41 -19.52 10.32
C PRO A 566 -8.71 -20.63 9.52
N GLY A 567 -8.40 -21.75 10.18
CA GLY A 567 -7.72 -22.90 9.54
C GLY A 567 -6.20 -22.78 9.44
N VAL A 568 -5.59 -21.71 9.95
CA VAL A 568 -4.13 -21.60 10.06
C VAL A 568 -3.58 -22.57 11.11
N GLN A 569 -2.38 -23.10 10.90
CA GLN A 569 -1.72 -24.01 11.84
C GLN A 569 -0.89 -23.27 12.89
N SER A 570 -0.22 -22.20 12.48
CA SER A 570 0.58 -21.36 13.37
C SER A 570 0.69 -19.96 12.82
N VAL A 571 0.79 -18.98 13.72
CA VAL A 571 1.08 -17.59 13.41
C VAL A 571 2.26 -17.16 14.26
N VAL A 572 3.27 -16.54 13.65
CA VAL A 572 4.46 -16.03 14.33
C VAL A 572 4.72 -14.58 13.95
N VAL A 573 5.18 -13.78 14.91
CA VAL A 573 5.70 -12.43 14.70
C VAL A 573 7.20 -12.53 14.46
N LYS A 574 7.70 -12.04 13.32
CA LYS A 574 9.13 -11.90 13.07
C LYS A 574 9.65 -10.65 13.77
N THR A 575 10.53 -10.84 14.74
CA THR A 575 11.22 -9.76 15.45
C THR A 575 12.73 -9.86 15.24
N GLU A 576 13.48 -8.80 15.53
CA GLU A 576 14.95 -8.82 15.50
C GLU A 576 15.55 -9.89 16.43
N GLY A 577 14.84 -10.20 17.53
CA GLY A 577 15.21 -11.25 18.47
C GLY A 577 14.78 -12.67 18.05
N GLY A 578 14.32 -12.84 16.80
CA GLY A 578 13.79 -14.10 16.26
C GLY A 578 12.25 -14.17 16.19
N PRO A 579 11.69 -15.25 15.65
CA PRO A 579 10.25 -15.44 15.54
C PRO A 579 9.63 -15.68 16.93
N ARG A 580 8.49 -15.03 17.21
CA ARG A 580 7.70 -15.17 18.44
C ARG A 580 6.32 -15.74 18.11
N PRO A 581 5.88 -16.84 18.72
CA PRO A 581 4.58 -17.43 18.42
C PRO A 581 3.42 -16.59 18.97
N CYS A 582 2.40 -16.36 18.16
CA CYS A 582 1.11 -15.83 18.63
C CYS A 582 0.32 -16.93 19.35
N THR A 583 -0.57 -16.54 20.27
CA THR A 583 -1.41 -17.48 21.02
C THR A 583 -2.81 -17.54 20.45
N LEU A 584 -3.38 -18.73 20.28
CA LEU A 584 -4.77 -18.88 19.84
C LEU A 584 -5.71 -18.31 20.91
N ALA A 585 -6.60 -17.41 20.51
CA ALA A 585 -7.61 -16.84 21.40
C ALA A 585 -8.61 -17.92 21.84
N THR A 586 -8.99 -17.91 23.11
CA THR A 586 -9.94 -18.88 23.68
C THR A 586 -11.39 -18.57 23.35
N THR A 587 -11.70 -17.32 23.01
CA THR A 587 -13.07 -16.81 22.88
C THR A 587 -13.65 -16.97 21.49
N VAL A 588 -12.84 -16.87 20.45
CA VAL A 588 -13.29 -16.88 19.04
C VAL A 588 -12.42 -17.85 18.24
N PRO A 589 -13.01 -18.89 17.61
CA PRO A 589 -12.27 -19.83 16.79
C PRO A 589 -11.49 -19.13 15.67
N GLY A 590 -10.20 -19.47 15.54
CA GLY A 590 -9.33 -18.95 14.49
C GLY A 590 -8.83 -17.51 14.70
N GLU A 591 -9.08 -16.90 15.87
CA GLU A 591 -8.40 -15.67 16.28
C GLU A 591 -7.11 -15.98 17.05
N TRP A 592 -6.11 -15.15 16.85
CA TRP A 592 -4.80 -15.23 17.48
C TRP A 592 -4.43 -13.88 18.09
N GLU A 593 -3.74 -13.93 19.22
CA GLU A 593 -3.32 -12.77 19.98
C GLU A 593 -1.82 -12.56 19.81
N LEU A 594 -1.43 -11.29 19.63
CA LEU A 594 -0.03 -10.90 19.57
C LEU A 594 0.63 -11.15 20.94
N PRO A 595 1.92 -11.54 20.97
CA PRO A 595 2.64 -11.71 22.24
C PRO A 595 2.66 -10.40 23.04
N ASN A 596 2.38 -10.48 24.35
CA ASN A 596 2.35 -9.31 25.24
C ASN A 596 3.72 -8.63 25.40
N ASP A 597 4.81 -9.33 25.09
CA ASP A 597 6.19 -8.84 25.14
C ASP A 597 6.68 -8.26 23.81
N VAL A 598 5.82 -8.16 22.79
CA VAL A 598 6.14 -7.45 21.55
C VAL A 598 6.53 -6.02 21.89
N LYS A 599 7.80 -5.68 21.61
CA LYS A 599 8.29 -4.30 21.74
C LYS A 599 7.74 -3.45 20.63
N TYR A 600 7.61 -2.15 20.90
CA TYR A 600 7.27 -1.21 19.85
C TYR A 600 8.27 -1.30 18.70
N THR A 601 7.74 -1.54 17.52
CA THR A 601 8.42 -1.36 16.26
C THR A 601 7.42 -0.72 15.33
N ARG A 602 7.88 0.18 14.46
CA ARG A 602 6.99 0.81 13.46
C ARG A 602 6.35 -0.21 12.52
N ARG A 603 6.99 -1.37 12.37
CA ARG A 603 6.64 -2.41 11.41
C ARG A 603 6.84 -3.79 12.06
N LEU A 604 5.76 -4.56 12.17
CA LEU A 604 5.80 -5.99 12.49
C LEU A 604 5.49 -6.81 11.25
N VAL A 605 6.22 -7.91 11.06
CA VAL A 605 5.93 -8.88 10.01
C VAL A 605 5.36 -10.13 10.67
N LEU A 606 4.15 -10.48 10.28
CA LEU A 606 3.50 -11.73 10.65
C LEU A 606 3.79 -12.78 9.59
N GLU A 607 4.03 -14.01 10.02
CA GLU A 607 4.10 -15.18 9.15
C GLU A 607 3.10 -16.23 9.63
N ALA A 608 2.33 -16.78 8.69
CA ALA A 608 1.28 -17.74 8.95
C ALA A 608 1.47 -19.00 8.12
N SER A 609 1.38 -20.17 8.75
CA SER A 609 1.53 -21.46 8.10
C SER A 609 0.19 -22.14 7.87
N TRP A 610 -0.10 -22.49 6.63
CA TRP A 610 -1.36 -23.07 6.17
C TRP A 610 -1.12 -24.46 5.62
N SER A 611 -2.01 -25.42 5.95
CA SER A 611 -1.97 -26.76 5.38
C SER A 611 -3.08 -26.97 4.37
N PHE A 612 -2.72 -27.60 3.27
CA PHE A 612 -3.58 -27.80 2.10
C PHE A 612 -3.55 -29.27 1.67
N GLN A 613 -4.68 -29.81 1.23
CA GLN A 613 -4.69 -31.10 0.55
C GLN A 613 -4.51 -30.88 -0.96
N VAL A 614 -3.45 -31.42 -1.53
CA VAL A 614 -3.16 -31.36 -2.97
C VAL A 614 -2.76 -32.75 -3.43
N GLY A 615 -3.51 -33.34 -4.37
CA GLY A 615 -3.22 -34.69 -4.87
C GLY A 615 -3.22 -35.78 -3.78
N GLY A 616 -4.01 -35.61 -2.72
CA GLY A 616 -4.03 -36.52 -1.56
C GLY A 616 -2.83 -36.37 -0.61
N ARG A 617 -1.99 -35.34 -0.79
CA ARG A 617 -0.88 -35.00 0.11
C ARG A 617 -1.17 -33.71 0.85
N THR A 618 -0.70 -33.63 2.10
CA THR A 618 -0.72 -32.39 2.88
C THR A 618 0.50 -31.54 2.53
N VAL A 619 0.28 -30.34 2.02
CA VAL A 619 1.31 -29.35 1.68
C VAL A 619 1.18 -28.16 2.62
N VAL A 620 2.28 -27.74 3.22
CA VAL A 620 2.33 -26.53 4.06
C VAL A 620 2.82 -25.36 3.21
N ARG A 621 2.13 -24.22 3.25
CA ARG A 621 2.65 -22.96 2.68
C ARG A 621 2.55 -21.83 3.69
N ALA A 622 3.50 -20.90 3.62
CA ALA A 622 3.52 -19.72 4.46
C ALA A 622 3.00 -18.49 3.70
N SER A 623 2.20 -17.66 4.36
CA SER A 623 1.93 -16.28 3.97
C SER A 623 2.60 -15.30 4.93
N GLN A 624 2.89 -14.09 4.46
CA GLN A 624 3.39 -13.02 5.29
C GLN A 624 2.49 -11.79 5.16
N SER A 625 2.30 -11.08 6.27
CA SER A 625 1.52 -9.85 6.32
C SER A 625 2.26 -8.83 7.18
N GLU A 626 2.17 -7.55 6.83
CA GLU A 626 2.82 -6.46 7.55
C GLU A 626 1.78 -5.70 8.38
N ILE A 627 2.10 -5.44 9.65
CA ILE A 627 1.36 -4.51 10.50
C ILE A 627 2.22 -3.29 10.75
N ARG A 628 1.65 -2.10 10.57
CA ARG A 628 2.28 -0.84 10.94
C ARG A 628 1.71 -0.34 12.26
N PHE A 629 2.58 0.18 13.11
CA PHE A 629 2.22 0.74 14.40
C PHE A 629 2.66 2.20 14.57
N THR A 630 1.78 3.01 15.14
CA THR A 630 2.03 4.42 15.49
C THR A 630 1.96 4.59 17.01
N HIS A 631 2.68 5.57 17.56
CA HIS A 631 2.61 5.91 19.00
C HIS A 631 1.56 6.96 19.32
N HIS A 632 1.21 7.77 18.34
CA HIS A 632 0.29 8.87 18.44
C HIS A 632 -0.51 8.94 17.15
N SER A 633 -1.80 9.17 17.27
CA SER A 633 -2.65 9.63 16.18
C SER A 633 -3.06 11.06 16.51
N LEU A 634 -2.82 11.97 15.57
CA LEU A 634 -3.40 13.32 15.63
C LEU A 634 -4.77 13.38 14.93
N ASN A 635 -5.18 12.28 14.30
CA ASN A 635 -6.47 12.14 13.64
C ASN A 635 -7.54 11.81 14.70
N ASP A 636 -8.66 12.51 14.64
CA ASP A 636 -9.87 12.38 15.47
C ASP A 636 -10.87 11.34 14.94
N GLN A 637 -10.58 10.73 13.79
CA GLN A 637 -11.30 9.59 13.22
C GLN A 637 -11.06 8.30 14.00
N TYR A 638 -11.49 8.29 15.26
CA TYR A 638 -11.70 7.07 16.00
C TYR A 638 -13.07 6.50 15.61
N LYS A 639 -13.18 5.17 15.51
CA LYS A 639 -14.46 4.50 15.28
C LYS A 639 -15.52 5.07 16.23
N GLY A 640 -16.60 5.64 15.68
CA GLY A 640 -17.78 6.02 16.44
C GLY A 640 -18.22 4.84 17.29
N LYS A 641 -18.55 5.09 18.56
CA LYS A 641 -18.89 3.99 19.47
C LYS A 641 -20.19 3.32 19.00
N PRO A 642 -20.32 1.98 19.08
CA PRO A 642 -21.57 1.29 18.76
C PRO A 642 -22.75 1.89 19.54
N LYS A 643 -23.99 1.75 19.09
CA LYS A 643 -25.15 2.17 19.90
C LYS A 643 -25.11 1.52 21.30
N GLY A 644 -25.26 2.32 22.35
CA GLY A 644 -25.28 1.82 23.72
C GLY A 644 -25.20 2.91 24.78
N SER A 645 -25.41 2.51 26.03
CA SER A 645 -25.21 3.35 27.19
C SER A 645 -23.73 3.33 27.56
N TYR A 646 -23.13 4.52 27.59
CA TYR A 646 -21.71 4.70 27.77
C TYR A 646 -21.39 5.48 29.02
N PHE A 647 -20.36 5.01 29.74
CA PHE A 647 -19.94 5.73 30.93
C PHE A 647 -18.94 6.84 30.60
N MET A 648 -19.26 8.08 30.98
CA MET A 648 -18.41 9.25 30.83
C MET A 648 -17.78 9.65 32.16
N GLU A 649 -16.46 9.53 32.26
CA GLU A 649 -15.73 9.79 33.50
C GLU A 649 -15.64 11.29 33.86
N SER A 650 -15.97 12.18 32.90
CA SER A 650 -15.83 13.64 33.02
C SER A 650 -17.14 14.43 32.87
N CYS A 651 -18.30 13.76 32.80
CA CYS A 651 -19.61 14.42 32.66
C CYS A 651 -20.43 14.31 33.95
N PRO A 652 -21.23 15.34 34.33
CA PRO A 652 -22.15 15.25 35.46
C PRO A 652 -23.20 14.13 35.30
N ASP A 653 -23.53 13.74 34.07
CA ASP A 653 -24.33 12.56 33.77
C ASP A 653 -23.37 11.44 33.35
N PRO A 654 -23.08 10.49 34.26
CA PRO A 654 -22.02 9.53 34.06
C PRO A 654 -22.41 8.44 33.06
N GLU A 655 -23.69 8.30 32.72
CA GLU A 655 -24.20 7.39 31.70
C GLU A 655 -24.84 8.22 30.59
N VAL A 656 -24.30 8.12 29.37
CA VAL A 656 -24.83 8.79 28.19
C VAL A 656 -25.17 7.76 27.15
N ASP A 657 -26.44 7.77 26.75
CA ASP A 657 -26.90 7.03 25.58
C ASP A 657 -26.38 7.74 24.33
N VAL A 658 -25.41 7.09 23.66
CA VAL A 658 -24.90 7.57 22.38
C VAL A 658 -25.84 7.04 21.29
N GLY A 659 -26.65 7.94 20.74
CA GLY A 659 -27.45 7.72 19.53
C GLY A 659 -26.65 7.96 18.26
N ASP A 660 -27.26 7.67 17.11
CA ASP A 660 -26.61 7.61 15.79
C ASP A 660 -25.97 8.95 15.33
N ASP A 661 -26.38 10.08 15.93
CA ASP A 661 -25.94 11.46 15.58
C ASP A 661 -25.15 12.20 16.67
N ALA A 662 -24.85 11.58 17.82
CA ALA A 662 -24.19 12.29 18.91
C ALA A 662 -22.66 12.32 18.72
N GLU A 663 -22.06 13.53 18.62
CA GLU A 663 -20.61 13.72 18.77
C GLU A 663 -20.14 12.92 19.98
N SER A 664 -19.18 12.00 19.80
CA SER A 664 -18.65 11.20 20.90
C SER A 664 -18.01 12.13 21.94
N PRO A 665 -18.59 12.29 23.14
CA PRO A 665 -17.98 13.17 24.12
C PRO A 665 -16.61 12.64 24.56
N LEU A 666 -15.69 13.53 24.90
CA LEU A 666 -14.34 13.15 25.35
C LEU A 666 -14.42 12.45 26.73
N GLY A 667 -13.70 11.33 26.92
CA GLY A 667 -13.57 10.66 28.22
C GLY A 667 -14.46 9.43 28.47
N ILE A 668 -14.79 8.67 27.43
CA ILE A 668 -15.72 7.52 27.54
C ILE A 668 -14.99 6.16 27.66
N SER A 669 -15.38 5.32 28.62
CA SER A 669 -14.99 3.90 28.75
C SER A 669 -16.02 2.93 28.16
N THR A 670 -15.62 1.76 27.64
CA THR A 670 -16.52 0.87 26.86
C THR A 670 -17.03 -0.41 27.52
N ARG A 671 -16.63 -0.85 28.73
CA ARG A 671 -17.04 -2.20 29.20
C ARG A 671 -17.10 -2.46 30.72
N ILE A 672 -18.08 -3.32 31.05
CA ILE A 672 -18.28 -4.27 32.19
C ILE A 672 -17.84 -3.79 33.59
N PRO A 673 -18.78 -3.62 34.55
CA PRO A 673 -18.54 -3.11 35.91
C PRO A 673 -17.38 -3.79 36.66
N GLU A 674 -17.18 -5.08 36.43
CA GLU A 674 -16.24 -5.93 37.16
C GLU A 674 -14.76 -5.75 36.74
N GLN A 675 -14.48 -5.01 35.66
CA GLN A 675 -13.13 -4.82 35.10
C GLN A 675 -12.80 -3.34 34.79
N SER A 676 -13.37 -2.41 35.54
CA SER A 676 -13.06 -0.99 35.44
C SER A 676 -11.59 -0.69 35.78
N ALA A 677 -10.71 -0.74 34.78
CA ALA A 677 -9.51 0.09 34.78
C ALA A 677 -9.97 1.52 34.48
N ASP A 678 -10.08 2.30 35.55
CA ASP A 678 -10.38 3.73 35.58
C ASP A 678 -9.54 4.46 34.51
N LEU A 679 -10.17 5.06 33.48
CA LEU A 679 -9.38 5.70 32.42
C LEU A 679 -8.62 6.92 32.93
N LEU A 680 -9.03 7.46 34.08
CA LEU A 680 -8.26 8.46 34.84
C LEU A 680 -6.84 7.97 35.18
N GLU A 681 -6.60 6.66 35.34
CA GLU A 681 -5.25 6.12 35.54
C GLU A 681 -4.37 6.21 34.27
N PHE A 682 -4.97 6.38 33.08
CA PHE A 682 -4.25 6.58 31.82
C PHE A 682 -4.04 8.06 31.47
N ASP A 683 -4.67 8.98 32.20
CA ASP A 683 -4.41 10.41 32.01
C ASP A 683 -2.97 10.72 32.45
N VAL A 684 -2.15 11.22 31.51
CA VAL A 684 -0.73 11.53 31.77
C VAL A 684 -0.52 12.59 32.87
N THR A 685 -1.56 13.36 33.16
CA THR A 685 -1.60 14.37 34.22
C THR A 685 -2.07 13.81 35.56
N ALA A 686 -2.57 12.58 35.62
CA ALA A 686 -3.10 11.95 36.83
C ALA A 686 -2.07 11.88 37.97
N ARG A 687 -2.43 12.39 39.14
CA ARG A 687 -1.60 12.32 40.35
C ARG A 687 -2.44 11.85 41.52
N PHE A 688 -1.96 10.83 42.23
CA PHE A 688 -2.54 10.40 43.50
C PHE A 688 -2.08 11.36 44.59
N LEU A 689 -2.99 11.89 45.41
CA LEU A 689 -2.70 12.84 46.48
C LEU A 689 -2.73 12.13 47.83
N GLY A 690 -1.66 12.28 48.59
CA GLY A 690 -1.52 11.74 49.94
C GLY A 690 -2.10 12.69 51.01
N PRO A 691 -2.10 12.24 52.28
CA PRO A 691 -2.70 12.99 53.38
C PRO A 691 -1.87 14.22 53.79
N GLY A 692 -0.56 14.24 53.51
CA GLY A 692 0.28 15.42 53.74
C GLY A 692 0.15 16.47 52.65
N LEU A 693 0.32 17.75 53.02
CA LEU A 693 0.26 18.87 52.10
C LEU A 693 1.33 18.77 51.00
N GLY A 694 0.90 18.53 49.76
CA GLY A 694 1.81 18.37 48.62
C GLY A 694 2.38 16.95 48.45
N GLU A 695 1.91 15.97 49.22
CA GLU A 695 2.24 14.57 48.97
C GLU A 695 1.53 14.09 47.71
N MET A 696 2.30 13.65 46.72
CA MET A 696 1.77 13.17 45.45
C MET A 696 2.55 11.95 44.95
N ALA A 697 1.87 11.07 44.23
CA ALA A 697 2.46 9.90 43.59
C ALA A 697 1.90 9.72 42.16
N LEU A 698 2.71 9.11 41.29
CA LEU A 698 2.28 8.69 39.95
C LEU A 698 1.53 7.36 39.96
N GLU A 699 1.65 6.61 41.05
CA GLU A 699 1.05 5.29 41.25
C GLU A 699 0.28 5.30 42.56
N ARG A 700 -0.77 4.46 42.63
CA ARG A 700 -1.62 4.33 43.82
C ARG A 700 -0.82 3.83 45.03
N ARG A 701 -1.07 4.41 46.20
CA ARG A 701 -0.45 4.04 47.48
C ARG A 701 -1.48 4.03 48.59
N ASP A 702 -1.22 3.26 49.64
CA ASP A 702 -2.09 3.23 50.82
C ASP A 702 -2.21 4.63 51.44
N GLY A 703 -3.46 5.06 51.66
CA GLY A 703 -3.83 6.37 52.17
C GLY A 703 -3.75 7.53 51.16
N PHE A 704 -3.50 7.26 49.88
CA PHE A 704 -3.60 8.24 48.81
C PHE A 704 -4.99 8.15 48.17
N ASP A 705 -5.99 8.58 48.92
CA ASP A 705 -7.40 8.34 48.60
C ASP A 705 -7.95 9.28 47.51
N TRP A 706 -7.15 10.23 47.02
CA TRP A 706 -7.58 11.23 46.06
C TRP A 706 -6.77 11.14 44.76
N LEU A 707 -7.43 11.18 43.61
CA LEU A 707 -6.82 11.27 42.29
C LEU A 707 -7.15 12.64 41.69
N VAL A 708 -6.16 13.36 41.20
CA VAL A 708 -6.37 14.62 40.47
C VAL A 708 -5.89 14.48 39.02
N VAL A 709 -6.66 15.03 38.09
CA VAL A 709 -6.31 15.15 36.67
C VAL A 709 -6.43 16.61 36.22
N GLY A 710 -5.73 16.95 35.14
CA GLY A 710 -5.68 18.30 34.57
C GLY A 710 -4.37 19.05 34.84
N HIS A 711 -4.30 20.28 34.35
CA HIS A 711 -3.07 21.05 34.37
C HIS A 711 -2.63 21.45 35.79
N LYS A 712 -1.33 21.44 36.08
CA LYS A 712 -0.78 21.68 37.44
C LYS A 712 -1.28 22.97 38.10
N LYS A 713 -1.51 24.02 37.32
CA LYS A 713 -1.95 25.34 37.83
C LYS A 713 -3.48 25.48 37.94
N SER A 714 -4.23 24.57 37.32
CA SER A 714 -5.68 24.63 37.12
C SER A 714 -6.22 23.21 36.96
N PRO A 715 -6.30 22.43 38.04
CA PRO A 715 -6.79 21.06 37.97
C PRO A 715 -8.27 21.04 37.59
N ASP A 716 -8.64 20.10 36.72
CA ASP A 716 -9.97 20.06 36.13
C ASP A 716 -10.91 19.21 36.98
N LEU A 717 -10.44 18.05 37.44
CA LEU A 717 -11.20 17.06 38.20
C LEU A 717 -10.37 16.50 39.36
N ILE A 718 -11.04 16.33 40.50
CA ILE A 718 -10.54 15.53 41.62
C ILE A 718 -11.54 14.43 41.97
N VAL A 719 -11.05 13.21 42.18
CA VAL A 719 -11.84 12.02 42.46
C VAL A 719 -11.40 11.40 43.77
N PHE A 720 -12.34 11.04 44.64
CA PHE A 720 -12.07 10.15 45.76
C PHE A 720 -12.11 8.70 45.28
N ILE A 721 -11.03 7.95 45.51
CA ILE A 721 -10.86 6.54 45.09
C ILE A 721 -10.50 5.62 46.27
N GLY A 722 -10.51 6.14 47.51
CA GLY A 722 -10.20 5.40 48.74
C GLY A 722 -11.38 4.60 49.30
N ASP A 723 -11.24 4.12 50.53
CA ASP A 723 -12.35 3.48 51.26
C ASP A 723 -13.37 4.55 51.68
N THR A 724 -14.57 4.51 51.08
CA THR A 724 -15.62 5.51 51.32
C THR A 724 -16.16 5.50 52.75
N ALA A 725 -16.05 4.37 53.47
CA ALA A 725 -16.44 4.28 54.86
C ALA A 725 -15.34 4.78 55.82
N ARG A 726 -14.08 4.87 55.36
CA ARG A 726 -12.91 5.20 56.17
C ARG A 726 -11.90 6.08 55.42
N PRO A 727 -12.30 7.28 54.94
CA PRO A 727 -11.39 8.17 54.25
C PRO A 727 -10.23 8.59 55.17
N VAL A 728 -9.01 8.57 54.64
CA VAL A 728 -7.81 8.95 55.38
C VAL A 728 -7.81 10.46 55.62
N PRO A 729 -7.77 10.94 56.88
CA PRO A 729 -7.77 12.37 57.19
C PRO A 729 -6.43 13.02 56.81
N PRO A 730 -6.42 14.34 56.57
CA PRO A 730 -5.18 15.04 56.24
C PRO A 730 -4.20 15.01 57.42
N ALA A 731 -2.92 14.81 57.12
CA ALA A 731 -1.83 14.66 58.08
C ALA A 731 -0.99 15.94 58.20
N GLN A 732 -0.47 16.23 59.40
CA GLN A 732 0.39 17.39 59.68
C GLN A 732 1.84 17.21 59.17
N ARG A 733 1.97 16.95 57.87
CA ARG A 733 3.26 16.81 57.17
C ARG A 733 3.14 17.46 55.79
N ARG A 734 4.27 17.87 55.21
CA ARG A 734 4.29 18.60 53.92
C ARG A 734 5.45 18.15 53.04
N SER A 735 5.23 18.16 51.73
CA SER A 735 6.30 18.03 50.75
C SER A 735 7.28 19.19 50.86
N GLU A 736 8.56 18.96 50.59
CA GLU A 736 9.59 20.01 50.55
C GLU A 736 9.40 20.96 49.35
N HIS A 737 8.69 20.52 48.31
CA HIS A 737 8.49 21.28 47.09
C HIS A 737 7.25 22.17 47.16
N LYS A 738 7.46 23.49 47.15
CA LYS A 738 6.37 24.50 47.16
C LYS A 738 5.40 24.36 45.98
N GLY A 739 5.88 23.90 44.82
CA GLY A 739 5.06 23.66 43.63
C GLY A 739 4.00 22.57 43.86
N ASP A 740 4.42 21.49 44.53
CA ASP A 740 3.53 20.36 44.84
C ASP A 740 2.51 20.74 45.91
N GLN A 741 2.93 21.48 46.93
CA GLN A 741 2.00 22.06 47.92
C GLN A 741 0.94 22.94 47.26
N LYS A 742 1.34 23.74 46.26
CA LYS A 742 0.42 24.61 45.51
C LYS A 742 -0.55 23.78 44.67
N HIS A 743 -0.05 22.83 43.89
CA HIS A 743 -0.88 21.97 43.05
C HIS A 743 -1.88 21.16 43.88
N TRP A 744 -1.45 20.55 44.97
CA TRP A 744 -2.29 19.83 45.92
C TRP A 744 -3.43 20.70 46.46
N ARG A 745 -3.17 21.95 46.86
CA ARG A 745 -4.22 22.88 47.30
C ARG A 745 -5.19 23.24 46.19
N GLN A 746 -4.69 23.39 44.97
CA GLN A 746 -5.52 23.69 43.80
C GLN A 746 -6.41 22.50 43.43
N ALA A 747 -5.94 21.26 43.62
CA ALA A 747 -6.69 20.04 43.32
C ALA A 747 -8.02 19.97 44.09
N PHE A 748 -8.02 20.29 45.39
CA PHE A 748 -9.26 20.31 46.19
C PHE A 748 -10.20 21.47 45.83
N ASN A 749 -9.73 22.41 45.00
CA ASN A 749 -10.52 23.48 44.39
C ASN A 749 -10.81 23.22 42.90
N ALA A 750 -10.57 22.01 42.40
CA ALA A 750 -10.88 21.63 41.02
C ALA A 750 -12.35 21.91 40.67
N LYS A 751 -12.58 22.21 39.39
CA LYS A 751 -13.89 22.56 38.86
C LYS A 751 -14.89 21.42 39.12
N TYR A 752 -14.48 20.19 38.84
CA TYR A 752 -15.29 19.00 39.02
C TYR A 752 -14.77 18.16 40.19
N LYS A 753 -15.70 17.49 40.88
CA LYS A 753 -15.42 16.67 42.06
C LYS A 753 -16.31 15.44 42.03
N ALA A 754 -15.71 14.26 42.09
CA ALA A 754 -16.43 12.99 42.07
C ALA A 754 -15.93 12.05 43.16
N VAL A 755 -16.71 11.02 43.45
CA VAL A 755 -16.38 9.95 44.40
C VAL A 755 -16.66 8.63 43.75
N ARG A 756 -15.66 7.75 43.70
CA ARG A 756 -15.81 6.38 43.23
C ARG A 756 -16.20 5.50 44.41
N ASP A 757 -17.37 4.87 44.34
CA ASP A 757 -17.82 3.94 45.37
C ASP A 757 -17.17 2.56 45.25
N ALA A 758 -17.54 1.65 46.16
CA ALA A 758 -16.97 0.30 46.22
C ALA A 758 -17.32 -0.56 44.98
N ASP A 759 -18.43 -0.24 44.31
CA ASP A 759 -18.88 -0.91 43.09
C ASP A 759 -18.26 -0.27 41.83
N GLY A 760 -17.45 0.77 42.01
CA GLY A 760 -16.77 1.49 40.92
C GLY A 760 -17.61 2.58 40.27
N THR A 761 -18.79 2.90 40.83
CA THR A 761 -19.70 3.93 40.31
C THR A 761 -19.24 5.31 40.78
N TYR A 762 -19.39 6.31 39.90
CA TYR A 762 -19.05 7.69 40.19
C TYR A 762 -20.27 8.46 40.72
N LEU A 763 -20.12 9.03 41.90
CA LEU A 763 -21.08 9.90 42.56
C LEU A 763 -20.61 11.34 42.53
N THR A 764 -21.54 12.29 42.42
CA THR A 764 -21.19 13.70 42.60
C THR A 764 -20.79 13.97 44.06
N SER A 765 -20.10 15.09 44.32
CA SER A 765 -19.70 15.43 45.69
C SER A 765 -20.87 15.57 46.68
N ASN A 766 -22.10 15.79 46.19
CA ASN A 766 -23.29 15.93 47.03
C ASN A 766 -23.94 14.58 47.34
N GLU A 767 -23.75 13.59 46.47
CA GLU A 767 -24.26 12.22 46.61
C GLU A 767 -23.26 11.31 47.34
N ALA A 768 -22.01 11.74 47.44
CA ALA A 768 -20.96 11.04 48.16
C ALA A 768 -21.33 10.71 49.62
N PRO A 769 -20.85 9.60 50.19
CA PRO A 769 -21.00 9.31 51.62
C PRO A 769 -20.53 10.46 52.51
N VAL A 770 -21.23 10.67 53.62
CA VAL A 770 -21.02 11.81 54.54
C VAL A 770 -19.56 11.89 55.01
N GLU A 771 -18.94 10.72 55.23
CA GLU A 771 -17.55 10.58 55.63
C GLU A 771 -16.60 11.19 54.58
N VAL A 772 -16.83 10.93 53.29
CA VAL A 772 -16.03 11.46 52.19
C VAL A 772 -16.25 12.97 52.03
N GLN A 773 -17.49 13.45 52.21
CA GLN A 773 -17.78 14.89 52.20
C GLN A 773 -17.06 15.62 53.34
N LEU A 774 -17.04 15.03 54.54
CA LEU A 774 -16.32 15.56 55.70
C LEU A 774 -14.81 15.56 55.45
N ALA A 775 -14.26 14.48 54.90
CA ALA A 775 -12.86 14.41 54.52
C ALA A 775 -12.52 15.51 53.50
N LEU A 776 -13.27 15.65 52.41
CA LEU A 776 -13.09 16.71 51.41
C LEU A 776 -13.07 18.11 52.04
N ALA A 777 -13.98 18.37 53.01
CA ALA A 777 -14.02 19.62 53.74
C ALA A 777 -12.78 19.84 54.63
N GLN A 778 -12.26 18.78 55.26
CA GLN A 778 -11.03 18.82 56.04
C GLN A 778 -9.81 19.12 55.15
N TYR A 779 -9.67 18.44 54.00
CA TYR A 779 -8.58 18.68 53.04
C TYR A 779 -8.60 20.11 52.50
N LYS A 780 -9.78 20.68 52.19
CA LYS A 780 -9.92 22.10 51.78
C LYS A 780 -9.48 23.09 52.84
N ARG A 781 -9.72 22.77 54.12
CA ARG A 781 -9.37 23.63 55.26
C ARG A 781 -7.97 23.35 55.80
N HIS A 782 -7.29 22.31 55.30
CA HIS A 782 -6.03 21.85 55.86
C HIS A 782 -4.97 22.95 55.74
N LYS A 783 -4.61 23.50 56.91
CA LYS A 783 -3.48 24.39 57.13
C LYS A 783 -2.52 23.66 58.06
N VAL A 784 -1.25 23.60 57.69
CA VAL A 784 -0.20 23.09 58.58
C VAL A 784 0.09 24.20 59.59
N GLU A 785 -0.21 23.96 60.87
CA GLU A 785 0.07 24.91 61.94
C GLU A 785 1.58 25.00 62.21
N GLY A 786 2.11 26.22 62.39
CA GLY A 786 3.49 26.41 62.88
C GLY A 786 4.48 27.14 61.96
N VAL A 787 4.06 27.82 60.89
CA VAL A 787 4.94 28.76 60.17
C VAL A 787 4.16 30.02 59.79
N GLU A 788 4.40 31.11 60.52
CA GLU A 788 4.13 32.45 59.99
C GLU A 788 4.93 32.62 58.70
N LEU A 789 4.24 32.62 57.56
CA LEU A 789 4.79 33.16 56.33
C LEU A 789 5.03 34.66 56.59
N LEU A 790 6.28 35.04 56.84
CA LEU A 790 6.69 36.44 56.78
C LEU A 790 6.13 37.05 55.49
N PRO A 791 5.45 38.20 55.55
CA PRO A 791 4.81 38.79 54.38
C PRO A 791 5.88 39.06 53.32
N ALA A 792 5.62 38.58 52.10
CA ALA A 792 6.46 38.88 50.96
C ALA A 792 6.49 40.40 50.77
N THR A 793 7.66 41.00 51.01
CA THR A 793 7.94 42.38 50.65
C THR A 793 7.71 42.56 49.16
N ALA A 794 6.85 43.51 48.84
CA ALA A 794 6.61 43.98 47.48
C ALA A 794 7.88 44.65 46.96
N GLY A 795 8.68 43.91 46.19
CA GLY A 795 9.74 44.45 45.34
C GLY A 795 9.27 44.42 43.89
N ARG A 796 8.55 45.46 43.46
CA ARG A 796 8.58 45.92 42.07
C ARG A 796 9.60 47.05 42.07
N ASP A 797 10.74 46.84 41.45
CA ASP A 797 11.52 47.86 40.77
C ASP A 797 12.38 47.21 39.68
N ALA A 798 12.61 48.00 38.64
CA ALA A 798 13.12 47.70 37.30
C ALA A 798 14.45 46.91 37.23
N ASP A 799 14.56 45.99 36.27
CA ASP A 799 15.12 46.20 34.91
C ASP A 799 14.73 45.03 33.98
#